data_AF-A0A8T5LXF4-F1
#
_entry.id   AF-A0A8T5LXF4-F1
#
_cell.length_a   1.000
_cell.length_b   1.000
_cell.length_c   1.000
_cell.angle_alpha   90.00
_cell.angle_beta   90.00
_cell.angle_gamma   90.00
#
_symmetry.space_group_name_H-M   'P 1'
#
loop_
_entity.id
_entity.type
_entity.pdbx_description
1 polymer ?
#
loop_
_entity_poly.entity_id
_entity_poly.type
_entity_poly.pdbx_seq_one_letter_code
_entity_poly.pdbx_strand_id
1 'polypeptide(L)'
;KTPKDKNLVYGRFLEAIHLEETAKEFEEVEISADEKKQIEALSKNPKIYELLSKSIAPNIYGHEIVKESIALQLFGGVKKLLPNDTNIRGNIHLLLVGDPGVAKSAILQAVNKIAPKSIYTAGKTSTGVGLCIAPDSLVLNDHGFKPIQEFVENNFDENHAQEEINGAYSNPFNGSAFALSNELDFVESPIEKIWRIKAPKKMVRIQTGTGRELCLTPATSLIRIKKGKIEWIAASQLQEDDFVACPRLLPEGKRKNIPVINVLEKNPNIKIADPLAGWIKEITDRLIPKYDSLQAIAQKIGKSRDTLYAVRNSKFYHGWELHTVMKLAREASFSEEEITKRIQTLFISHGKTFKIPRYLDNPKIGYLAGLALGDGNLSEKTNSSSIRIFNSDPEVLERATKISQELFGIKPEYVNDAKRVPLIRIKFKAVCDLLKEFGLQAKKSEICISHTATEMPNNVLASVLQGLFDTDGYVSNSRHGSVHVGLTTISPKLADSLQLALLKFGIIVKKRKRAKAGQIAVGKNITVTSRHDQYCIEIRGKKNLELFQDKIGFQLKRKKRTLEQLVAKIPKENTNIDVIPEIAEQLKEINAGWIYKKQKRNISNAKLKKITQKLENNHFLKKLANANIFWDPIKTKEYFKPAYSFVYDFTVKEHHNFIANGFFVHNTASAVKDDFGEGGWTLKAGALVLANGGLAIIDEFDKMETEDRSAMHEAMEQGMISVAKAGIVTRFKTDTTILAAANPKFARFDQYKNFLEQIDLPPTLISRFDLFFMIFDVLDRKKDEEISGHILRTHQAGESMLQYRLKGGKKRKEIEELEKSLAPAIKAEVLKKYISYARQNIFPVLTKEAIQTISDYYVNLREQGKKQGTYSATHRQLEGLVRLSEASARIRLSDTIETEDTDRAIRLLRTSLQELVTDKETGHLDIDLLTTGQSTSQTNQIKTILGIVQSLSQEHDKVLIEMVFDETKKQGIEKDKTRELIAKLKRTGDLYEPAHGVIKPVHKEY
;
A
#
# COMPACT_ATOMS: atom_id res chain seq x y z
N LYS A 1 74.28 0.85 -11.23
CA LYS A 1 74.94 0.50 -9.95
C LYS A 1 73.94 0.72 -8.82
N THR A 2 73.79 -0.30 -7.97
CA THR A 2 73.03 -0.45 -6.70
C THR A 2 71.49 -0.32 -6.69
N PRO A 3 70.75 -1.09 -5.87
CA PRO A 3 71.12 -2.27 -5.07
C PRO A 3 70.28 -3.54 -5.36
N LYS A 4 70.95 -4.70 -5.26
CA LYS A 4 70.34 -6.01 -5.00
C LYS A 4 69.71 -6.00 -3.59
N ASP A 5 68.78 -6.93 -3.36
CA ASP A 5 68.17 -7.34 -2.09
C ASP A 5 66.86 -6.66 -1.67
N LYS A 6 65.76 -7.24 -2.14
CA LYS A 6 64.78 -7.99 -1.31
C LYS A 6 63.77 -8.66 -2.23
N ASN A 7 63.77 -9.99 -2.27
CA ASN A 7 62.66 -10.74 -2.84
C ASN A 7 61.39 -10.40 -2.04
N LEU A 8 60.51 -9.58 -2.63
CA LEU A 8 59.14 -9.41 -2.15
C LEU A 8 58.43 -10.75 -2.35
N VAL A 9 58.30 -11.52 -1.27
CA VAL A 9 57.61 -12.83 -1.24
C VAL A 9 56.11 -12.70 -1.52
N TYR A 10 55.56 -11.48 -1.51
CA TYR A 10 54.18 -11.20 -1.88
C TYR A 10 54.09 -10.04 -2.88
N GLY A 11 53.82 -10.36 -4.14
CA GLY A 11 53.26 -9.40 -5.09
C GLY A 11 51.78 -9.20 -4.75
N ARG A 12 51.34 -7.94 -4.59
CA ARG A 12 49.91 -7.65 -4.50
C ARG A 12 49.32 -7.80 -5.91
N PHE A 13 48.52 -8.83 -6.12
CA PHE A 13 47.67 -8.96 -7.27
C PHE A 13 46.23 -8.69 -6.84
N LEU A 14 45.52 -7.87 -7.61
CA LEU A 14 44.09 -7.61 -7.45
C LEU A 14 43.36 -8.48 -8.46
N GLU A 15 42.71 -9.55 -8.01
CA GLU A 15 41.86 -10.39 -8.84
C GLU A 15 40.42 -9.92 -8.65
N ALA A 16 39.87 -9.24 -9.66
CA ALA A 16 38.50 -8.74 -9.62
C ALA A 16 37.53 -9.90 -9.87
N ILE A 17 36.93 -10.44 -8.80
CA ILE A 17 35.96 -11.55 -8.86
C ILE A 17 34.59 -11.05 -9.34
N HIS A 18 34.27 -9.78 -9.08
CA HIS A 18 33.00 -9.15 -9.41
C HIS A 18 33.18 -7.63 -9.51
N LEU A 19 32.61 -7.02 -10.56
CA LEU A 19 32.59 -5.58 -10.77
C LEU A 19 31.12 -5.13 -10.70
N GLU A 20 30.77 -4.28 -9.72
CA GLU A 20 29.42 -3.73 -9.58
C GLU A 20 29.44 -2.23 -9.91
N GLU A 21 28.76 -1.82 -10.97
CA GLU A 21 28.57 -0.41 -11.32
C GLU A 21 27.67 0.27 -10.28
N THR A 22 28.28 0.86 -9.26
CA THR A 22 27.59 1.61 -8.19
C THR A 22 26.98 2.93 -8.66
N ALA A 23 27.37 3.38 -9.85
CA ALA A 23 26.77 4.46 -10.59
C ALA A 23 26.73 4.01 -12.05
N LYS A 24 25.68 4.34 -12.81
CA LYS A 24 25.82 4.35 -14.27
C LYS A 24 26.99 5.27 -14.58
N GLU A 25 28.08 4.79 -15.16
CA GLU A 25 29.04 5.71 -15.75
C GLU A 25 28.31 6.50 -16.86
N PHE A 26 28.90 7.60 -17.34
CA PHE A 26 28.37 8.16 -18.59
C PHE A 26 28.30 6.99 -19.58
N GLU A 27 27.20 6.83 -20.32
CA GLU A 27 27.32 6.04 -21.55
C GLU A 27 28.58 6.59 -22.23
N GLU A 28 29.60 5.75 -22.43
CA GLU A 28 30.75 6.14 -23.24
C GLU A 28 30.19 6.36 -24.63
N VAL A 29 29.73 7.58 -24.85
CA VAL A 29 29.18 8.01 -26.13
C VAL A 29 30.40 8.14 -27.01
N GLU A 30 30.71 7.08 -27.75
CA GLU A 30 31.69 7.16 -28.84
C GLU A 30 31.15 8.15 -29.88
N ILE A 31 31.89 9.25 -30.04
CA ILE A 31 31.58 10.30 -31.01
C ILE A 31 32.49 10.07 -32.22
N SER A 32 31.89 9.77 -33.37
CA SER A 32 32.65 9.60 -34.60
C SER A 32 33.22 10.95 -35.09
N ALA A 33 34.24 10.90 -35.96
CA ALA A 33 34.82 12.12 -36.53
C ALA A 33 33.79 12.97 -37.30
N ASP A 34 32.80 12.33 -37.94
CA ASP A 34 31.73 13.03 -38.68
C ASP A 34 30.71 13.66 -37.73
N GLU A 35 30.35 12.97 -36.64
CA GLU A 35 29.46 13.52 -35.61
C GLU A 35 30.10 14.69 -34.88
N LYS A 36 31.42 14.65 -34.63
CA LYS A 36 32.16 15.77 -34.07
C LYS A 36 32.11 17.00 -34.99
N LYS A 37 32.32 16.83 -36.30
CA LYS A 37 32.17 17.92 -37.28
C LYS A 37 30.75 18.49 -37.27
N GLN A 38 29.73 17.64 -37.15
CA GLN A 38 28.34 18.06 -37.06
C GLN A 38 28.09 18.90 -35.79
N ILE A 39 28.63 18.48 -34.65
CA ILE A 39 28.57 19.19 -33.37
C ILE A 39 29.22 20.58 -33.48
N GLU A 40 30.43 20.67 -34.06
CA GLU A 40 31.14 21.93 -34.26
C GLU A 40 30.41 22.87 -35.25
N ALA A 41 29.74 22.31 -36.25
CA ALA A 41 28.92 23.10 -37.17
C ALA A 41 27.66 23.66 -36.48
N LEU A 42 27.03 22.86 -35.60
CA LEU A 42 25.89 23.31 -34.80
C LEU A 42 26.28 24.39 -33.79
N SER A 43 27.44 24.27 -33.13
CA SER A 43 27.89 25.23 -32.11
C SER A 43 28.13 26.64 -32.66
N LYS A 44 28.53 26.73 -33.93
CA LYS A 44 28.77 27.99 -34.65
C LYS A 44 27.50 28.61 -35.23
N ASN A 45 26.35 27.96 -35.12
CA ASN A 45 25.10 28.48 -35.66
C ASN A 45 24.58 29.64 -34.79
N PRO A 46 24.34 30.84 -35.33
CA PRO A 46 23.80 31.98 -34.57
C PRO A 46 22.45 31.69 -33.88
N LYS A 47 21.68 30.73 -34.40
CA LYS A 47 20.37 30.32 -33.87
C LYS A 47 20.45 29.06 -32.99
N ILE A 48 21.63 28.66 -32.51
CA ILE A 48 21.79 27.41 -31.76
C ILE A 48 20.86 27.30 -30.55
N TYR A 49 20.66 28.39 -29.80
CA TYR A 49 19.76 28.41 -28.65
C TYR A 49 18.29 28.18 -29.04
N GLU A 50 17.84 28.78 -30.15
CA GLU A 50 16.49 28.55 -30.69
C GLU A 50 16.31 27.11 -31.17
N LEU A 51 17.32 26.54 -31.83
CA LEU A 51 17.32 25.14 -32.26
C LEU A 51 17.28 24.18 -31.07
N LEU A 52 18.03 24.46 -30.00
CA LEU A 52 18.00 23.69 -28.77
C LEU A 52 16.63 23.74 -28.11
N SER A 53 16.03 24.93 -27.95
CA SER A 53 14.69 25.09 -27.39
C SER A 53 13.65 24.33 -28.21
N LYS A 54 13.68 24.42 -29.54
CA LYS A 54 12.77 23.66 -30.42
C LYS A 54 13.01 22.15 -30.43
N SER A 55 14.16 21.69 -29.94
CA SER A 55 14.49 20.27 -29.83
C SER A 55 14.03 19.66 -28.50
N ILE A 56 13.88 20.48 -27.46
CA ILE A 56 13.41 20.05 -26.13
C ILE A 56 11.88 20.07 -26.13
N ALA A 57 11.28 18.88 -26.05
CA ALA A 57 9.82 18.68 -26.07
C ALA A 57 9.11 19.40 -27.26
N PRO A 58 9.38 19.00 -28.52
CA PRO A 58 8.82 19.65 -29.72
C PRO A 58 7.29 19.59 -29.79
N ASN A 59 6.68 18.58 -29.16
CA ASN A 59 5.21 18.42 -29.11
C ASN A 59 4.52 19.41 -28.17
N ILE A 60 5.28 20.18 -27.37
CA ILE A 60 4.74 21.18 -26.44
C ILE A 60 4.99 22.55 -27.07
N TYR A 61 3.93 23.30 -27.34
CA TYR A 61 4.04 24.65 -27.88
C TYR A 61 4.47 25.64 -26.77
N GLY A 62 5.32 26.60 -27.13
CA GLY A 62 5.75 27.67 -26.23
C GLY A 62 6.78 27.25 -25.17
N HIS A 63 6.82 28.00 -24.07
CA HIS A 63 7.79 27.88 -22.97
C HIS A 63 9.26 28.00 -23.41
N GLU A 64 9.55 28.81 -24.42
CA GLU A 64 10.90 28.95 -25.00
C GLU A 64 11.97 29.30 -23.96
N ILE A 65 11.66 30.17 -23.01
CA ILE A 65 12.58 30.55 -21.91
C ILE A 65 12.86 29.36 -20.98
N VAL A 66 11.84 28.56 -20.68
CA VAL A 66 11.98 27.35 -19.84
C VAL A 66 12.83 26.32 -20.57
N LYS A 67 12.56 26.09 -21.87
CA LYS A 67 13.31 25.15 -22.69
C LYS A 67 14.76 25.59 -22.90
N GLU A 68 15.02 26.88 -23.10
CA GLU A 68 16.36 27.46 -23.16
C GLU A 68 17.10 27.22 -21.82
N SER A 69 16.42 27.45 -20.70
CA SER A 69 16.99 27.23 -19.37
C SER A 69 17.31 25.76 -19.08
N ILE A 70 16.46 24.84 -19.53
CA ILE A 70 16.71 23.40 -19.47
C ILE A 70 17.91 23.03 -20.36
N ALA A 71 18.06 23.65 -21.54
CA ALA A 71 19.25 23.45 -22.37
C ALA A 71 20.52 23.86 -21.61
N LEU A 72 20.57 25.06 -21.02
CA LEU A 72 21.71 25.49 -20.21
C LEU A 72 21.96 24.52 -19.03
N GLN A 73 20.91 24.04 -18.37
CA GLN A 73 21.04 23.05 -17.30
C GLN A 73 21.70 21.74 -17.75
N LEU A 74 21.34 21.25 -18.94
CA LEU A 74 21.89 20.01 -19.49
C LEU A 74 23.39 20.14 -19.80
N PHE A 75 23.82 21.27 -20.38
CA PHE A 75 25.23 21.56 -20.65
C PHE A 75 26.02 21.86 -19.35
N GLY A 76 25.38 22.49 -18.36
CA GLY A 76 25.92 22.69 -17.00
C GLY A 76 27.11 23.65 -16.93
N GLY A 77 27.41 24.17 -15.74
CA GLY A 77 28.61 24.96 -15.47
C GLY A 77 29.85 24.11 -15.17
N VAL A 78 30.98 24.77 -14.91
CA VAL A 78 32.27 24.15 -14.63
C VAL A 78 32.41 23.88 -13.13
N LYS A 79 32.66 22.63 -12.75
CA LYS A 79 33.05 22.28 -11.38
C LYS A 79 34.51 22.68 -11.17
N LYS A 80 34.80 23.43 -10.10
CA LYS A 80 36.16 23.95 -9.81
C LYS A 80 36.62 23.46 -8.45
N LEU A 81 37.88 23.07 -8.35
CA LEU A 81 38.56 22.78 -7.08
C LEU A 81 39.57 23.90 -6.82
N LEU A 82 39.39 24.65 -5.74
CA LEU A 82 40.31 25.70 -5.33
C LEU A 82 41.52 25.12 -4.56
N PRO A 83 42.65 25.83 -4.48
CA PRO A 83 43.87 25.36 -3.79
C PRO A 83 43.68 25.03 -2.29
N ASN A 84 42.60 25.50 -1.68
CA ASN A 84 42.21 25.25 -0.29
C ASN A 84 41.21 24.10 -0.14
N ASP A 85 41.17 23.17 -1.09
CA ASP A 85 40.23 22.03 -1.18
C ASP A 85 38.75 22.43 -1.19
N THR A 86 38.43 23.70 -1.45
CA THR A 86 37.06 24.15 -1.58
C THR A 86 36.54 23.82 -2.98
N ASN A 87 35.45 23.05 -3.04
CA ASN A 87 34.77 22.72 -4.29
C ASN A 87 33.70 23.77 -4.60
N ILE A 88 33.77 24.37 -5.79
CA ILE A 88 32.69 25.19 -6.35
C ILE A 88 31.83 24.33 -7.26
N ARG A 89 30.52 24.29 -6.99
CA ARG A 89 29.56 23.51 -7.77
C ARG A 89 29.36 24.09 -9.16
N GLY A 90 29.29 23.22 -10.17
CA GLY A 90 28.92 23.57 -11.56
C GLY A 90 27.46 23.25 -11.91
N ASN A 91 26.73 22.57 -11.03
CA ASN A 91 25.36 22.13 -11.31
C ASN A 91 24.38 23.31 -11.26
N ILE A 92 23.39 23.30 -12.15
CA ILE A 92 22.33 24.30 -12.27
C ILE A 92 21.00 23.64 -11.90
N HIS A 93 20.39 23.97 -10.77
CA HIS A 93 19.12 23.37 -10.37
C HIS A 93 17.93 24.20 -10.88
N LEU A 94 16.90 23.51 -11.39
CA LEU A 94 15.71 24.14 -11.98
C LEU A 94 14.42 23.57 -11.35
N LEU A 95 13.51 24.45 -10.95
CA LEU A 95 12.18 24.11 -10.44
C LEU A 95 11.07 24.71 -11.31
N LEU A 96 10.16 23.86 -11.78
CA LEU A 96 8.96 24.24 -12.53
C LEU A 96 7.75 24.15 -11.59
N VAL A 97 7.01 25.24 -11.42
CA VAL A 97 5.76 25.20 -10.64
C VAL A 97 4.64 25.75 -11.48
N GLY A 98 3.50 25.08 -11.52
CA GLY A 98 2.43 25.47 -12.42
C GLY A 98 1.11 24.81 -12.08
N ASP A 99 0.04 25.22 -12.75
CA ASP A 99 -1.25 24.54 -12.62
C ASP A 99 -1.18 23.11 -13.23
N PRO A 100 -2.04 22.17 -12.82
CA PRO A 100 -2.19 20.89 -13.50
C PRO A 100 -2.55 21.08 -14.97
N GLY A 101 -1.97 20.26 -15.85
CA GLY A 101 -2.27 20.31 -17.29
C GLY A 101 -1.37 21.25 -18.11
N VAL A 102 -0.52 22.07 -17.49
CA VAL A 102 0.40 22.99 -18.21
C VAL A 102 1.67 22.31 -18.74
N ALA A 103 1.55 21.06 -19.15
CA ALA A 103 2.60 20.26 -19.81
C ALA A 103 3.91 19.99 -19.04
N LYS A 104 4.03 20.38 -17.76
CA LYS A 104 5.23 20.13 -16.91
C LYS A 104 5.76 18.71 -17.03
N SER A 105 4.99 17.70 -16.60
CA SER A 105 5.41 16.28 -16.62
C SER A 105 5.88 15.80 -17.99
N ALA A 106 5.25 16.29 -19.08
CA ALA A 106 5.66 15.97 -20.44
C ALA A 106 7.02 16.60 -20.80
N ILE A 107 7.33 17.82 -20.32
CA ILE A 107 8.66 18.41 -20.44
C ILE A 107 9.69 17.54 -19.69
N LEU A 108 9.44 17.17 -18.42
CA LEU A 108 10.40 16.33 -17.66
C LEU A 108 10.66 14.99 -18.37
N GLN A 109 9.63 14.34 -18.90
CA GLN A 109 9.77 13.10 -19.66
C GLN A 109 10.56 13.27 -20.96
N ALA A 110 10.39 14.39 -21.67
CA ALA A 110 11.18 14.69 -22.86
C ALA A 110 12.67 14.89 -22.52
N VAL A 111 12.95 15.59 -21.43
CA VAL A 111 14.32 15.81 -20.94
C VAL A 111 14.98 14.50 -20.54
N ASN A 112 14.25 13.59 -19.89
CA ASN A 112 14.75 12.25 -19.52
C ASN A 112 15.26 11.45 -20.73
N LYS A 113 14.68 11.67 -21.93
CA LYS A 113 15.11 11.00 -23.17
C LYS A 113 16.35 11.63 -23.81
N ILE A 114 16.61 12.91 -23.55
CA ILE A 114 17.70 13.67 -24.19
C ILE A 114 18.96 13.71 -23.29
N ALA A 115 18.80 13.67 -21.97
CA ALA A 115 19.91 13.76 -21.03
C ALA A 115 20.88 12.56 -21.16
N PRO A 116 22.21 12.79 -21.19
CA PRO A 116 23.22 11.72 -21.25
C PRO A 116 23.09 10.69 -20.12
N LYS A 117 22.81 11.17 -18.91
CA LYS A 117 22.55 10.39 -17.72
C LYS A 117 21.44 11.05 -16.92
N SER A 118 20.31 10.37 -16.78
CA SER A 118 19.21 10.86 -15.94
C SER A 118 18.48 9.75 -15.18
N ILE A 119 17.89 10.11 -14.05
CA ILE A 119 16.98 9.26 -13.27
C ILE A 119 15.69 10.05 -13.08
N TYR A 120 14.58 9.46 -13.52
CA TYR A 120 13.24 10.00 -13.31
C TYR A 120 12.59 9.34 -12.09
N THR A 121 12.01 10.15 -11.20
CA THR A 121 11.22 9.67 -10.06
C THR A 121 10.00 10.58 -9.85
N ALA A 122 8.89 10.00 -9.41
CA ALA A 122 7.73 10.76 -8.96
C ALA A 122 7.74 10.80 -7.42
N GLY A 123 7.40 11.94 -6.83
CA GLY A 123 7.48 12.21 -5.38
C GLY A 123 6.65 11.26 -4.51
N LYS A 124 5.75 10.46 -5.11
CA LYS A 124 4.94 9.43 -4.44
C LYS A 124 5.45 7.99 -4.58
N THR A 125 6.44 7.71 -5.42
CA THR A 125 6.79 6.33 -5.78
C THR A 125 8.25 6.01 -5.53
N SER A 126 8.54 5.49 -4.33
CA SER A 126 9.73 4.65 -4.11
C SER A 126 9.51 3.55 -3.04
N THR A 127 8.37 2.84 -3.03
CA THR A 127 8.12 1.78 -2.02
C THR A 127 7.25 0.59 -2.46
N GLY A 128 7.81 -0.47 -3.00
CA GLY A 128 6.99 -1.68 -3.22
C GLY A 128 7.63 -2.94 -3.78
N VAL A 129 8.54 -3.50 -3.03
CA VAL A 129 8.70 -4.92 -2.87
C VAL A 129 8.97 -5.03 -1.39
N GLY A 130 7.89 -5.09 -0.64
CA GLY A 130 7.97 -4.94 0.81
C GLY A 130 6.65 -4.84 1.54
N LEU A 131 5.49 -4.81 0.86
CA LEU A 131 4.18 -4.89 1.50
C LEU A 131 3.59 -6.29 1.26
N CYS A 132 3.95 -7.29 2.07
CA CYS A 132 3.46 -8.65 1.92
C CYS A 132 3.08 -9.25 3.28
N ILE A 133 2.32 -10.34 3.23
CA ILE A 133 1.92 -11.12 4.42
C ILE A 133 2.37 -12.58 4.31
N ALA A 134 2.40 -13.26 5.46
CA ALA A 134 2.82 -14.65 5.55
C ALA A 134 1.83 -15.61 4.87
N PRO A 135 2.30 -16.77 4.36
CA PRO A 135 1.50 -17.73 3.60
C PRO A 135 0.22 -18.23 4.29
N ASP A 136 0.28 -18.38 5.61
CA ASP A 136 -0.78 -18.89 6.47
C ASP A 136 -1.79 -17.83 6.91
N SER A 137 -1.58 -16.57 6.51
CA SER A 137 -2.50 -15.46 6.82
C SER A 137 -3.84 -15.69 6.13
N LEU A 138 -4.92 -15.69 6.91
CA LEU A 138 -6.30 -15.82 6.45
C LEU A 138 -6.77 -14.49 5.90
N VAL A 139 -6.93 -14.41 4.58
CA VAL A 139 -7.44 -13.22 3.87
C VAL A 139 -8.92 -13.33 3.64
N LEU A 140 -9.64 -12.20 3.74
CA LEU A 140 -11.07 -12.13 3.47
C LEU A 140 -11.31 -11.74 2.00
N ASN A 141 -11.74 -12.71 1.19
CA ASN A 141 -12.20 -12.47 -0.18
C ASN A 141 -13.72 -12.21 -0.20
N ASP A 142 -14.29 -12.14 -1.40
CA ASP A 142 -15.72 -11.90 -1.61
C ASP A 142 -16.65 -13.06 -1.19
N HIS A 143 -16.12 -14.20 -0.77
CA HIS A 143 -16.90 -15.35 -0.29
C HIS A 143 -16.72 -15.62 1.22
N GLY A 144 -15.47 -15.63 1.71
CA GLY A 144 -15.11 -16.06 3.05
C GLY A 144 -13.63 -15.83 3.32
N PHE A 145 -13.07 -16.53 4.31
CA PHE A 145 -11.64 -16.40 4.62
C PHE A 145 -10.87 -17.67 4.28
N LYS A 146 -9.71 -17.48 3.65
CA LYS A 146 -8.83 -18.56 3.17
C LYS A 146 -7.36 -18.17 3.39
N PRO A 147 -6.44 -19.12 3.64
CA PRO A 147 -5.00 -18.82 3.64
C PRO A 147 -4.58 -18.17 2.30
N ILE A 148 -3.84 -17.07 2.35
CA ILE A 148 -3.46 -16.32 1.15
C ILE A 148 -2.64 -17.17 0.18
N GLN A 149 -1.76 -18.03 0.67
CA GLN A 149 -1.01 -18.95 -0.19
C GLN A 149 -1.95 -19.86 -0.97
N GLU A 150 -2.90 -20.50 -0.28
CA GLU A 150 -3.85 -21.40 -0.93
C GLU A 150 -4.82 -20.65 -1.87
N PHE A 151 -5.02 -19.34 -1.66
CA PHE A 151 -5.74 -18.49 -2.59
C PHE A 151 -4.90 -18.17 -3.83
N VAL A 152 -3.68 -17.68 -3.65
CA VAL A 152 -2.81 -17.28 -4.75
C VAL A 152 -2.42 -18.47 -5.58
N GLU A 153 -1.83 -19.52 -4.99
CA GLU A 153 -1.32 -20.69 -5.73
C GLU A 153 -2.42 -21.43 -6.51
N ASN A 154 -3.66 -21.47 -6.01
CA ASN A 154 -4.78 -22.09 -6.74
C ASN A 154 -5.23 -21.29 -7.97
N ASN A 155 -4.87 -20.00 -8.03
CA ASN A 155 -5.22 -19.09 -9.12
C ASN A 155 -3.97 -18.58 -9.87
N PHE A 156 -2.79 -19.10 -9.54
CA PHE A 156 -1.53 -18.69 -10.13
C PHE A 156 -1.24 -19.54 -11.37
N ASP A 157 -1.15 -18.90 -12.52
CA ASP A 157 -0.77 -19.59 -13.76
C ASP A 157 0.70 -19.33 -14.04
N GLU A 158 1.53 -20.36 -13.80
CA GLU A 158 2.98 -20.27 -13.99
C GLU A 158 3.37 -19.91 -15.43
N ASN A 159 2.59 -20.31 -16.43
CA ASN A 159 2.91 -20.04 -17.84
C ASN A 159 2.61 -18.58 -18.23
N HIS A 160 1.71 -17.91 -17.50
CA HIS A 160 1.29 -16.53 -17.74
C HIS A 160 1.76 -15.57 -16.63
N ALA A 161 2.60 -16.05 -15.71
CA ALA A 161 3.12 -15.25 -14.63
C ALA A 161 4.08 -14.18 -15.18
N GLN A 162 3.82 -12.92 -14.84
CA GLN A 162 4.70 -11.80 -15.16
C GLN A 162 5.70 -11.65 -14.02
N GLU A 163 6.98 -11.87 -14.32
CA GLU A 163 8.06 -11.47 -13.44
C GLU A 163 8.26 -9.96 -13.59
N GLU A 164 7.75 -9.22 -12.61
CA GLU A 164 7.83 -7.76 -12.61
C GLU A 164 9.22 -7.33 -12.16
N ILE A 165 9.70 -8.03 -11.14
CA ILE A 165 10.90 -7.74 -10.38
C ILE A 165 11.42 -9.07 -9.86
N ASN A 166 12.71 -9.34 -9.97
CA ASN A 166 13.32 -10.64 -9.70
C ASN A 166 12.85 -11.36 -8.41
N GLY A 167 12.27 -12.55 -8.61
CA GLY A 167 11.65 -13.36 -7.55
C GLY A 167 10.29 -12.84 -7.04
N ALA A 168 9.70 -11.84 -7.70
CA ALA A 168 8.34 -11.33 -7.52
C ALA A 168 7.53 -11.55 -8.80
N TYR A 169 6.61 -12.51 -8.72
CA TYR A 169 5.75 -12.92 -9.83
C TYR A 169 4.32 -12.47 -9.58
N SER A 170 3.64 -12.06 -10.64
CA SER A 170 2.23 -11.67 -10.58
C SER A 170 1.42 -12.29 -11.70
N ASN A 171 0.13 -12.54 -11.42
CA ASN A 171 -0.86 -12.83 -12.44
C ASN A 171 -2.00 -11.82 -12.33
N PRO A 172 -2.58 -11.38 -13.46
CA PRO A 172 -3.85 -10.68 -13.43
C PRO A 172 -4.91 -11.61 -12.83
N PHE A 173 -5.78 -11.06 -12.00
CA PHE A 173 -6.85 -11.80 -11.39
C PHE A 173 -8.15 -11.03 -11.55
N ASN A 174 -9.28 -11.74 -11.67
CA ASN A 174 -10.60 -11.14 -11.76
C ASN A 174 -11.46 -11.67 -10.62
N GLY A 175 -11.48 -10.92 -9.52
CA GLY A 175 -12.28 -11.19 -8.33
C GLY A 175 -12.22 -9.99 -7.39
N SER A 176 -12.67 -10.16 -6.16
CA SER A 176 -12.76 -9.05 -5.21
C SER A 176 -12.36 -9.46 -3.79
N ALA A 177 -11.91 -8.47 -3.03
CA ALA A 177 -11.65 -8.57 -1.60
C ALA A 177 -12.41 -7.45 -0.87
N PHE A 178 -12.63 -7.63 0.42
CA PHE A 178 -13.17 -6.57 1.25
C PHE A 178 -12.05 -5.64 1.73
N ALA A 179 -12.25 -4.35 1.50
CA ALA A 179 -11.37 -3.26 1.89
C ALA A 179 -12.06 -2.30 2.87
N LEU A 180 -11.28 -1.40 3.46
CA LEU A 180 -11.77 -0.27 4.22
C LEU A 180 -11.74 0.98 3.36
N SER A 181 -12.86 1.69 3.26
CA SER A 181 -12.91 2.98 2.57
C SER A 181 -12.29 4.09 3.43
N ASN A 182 -12.10 5.27 2.82
CA ASN A 182 -11.65 6.47 3.56
C ASN A 182 -12.66 6.88 4.65
N GLU A 183 -13.93 6.51 4.50
CA GLU A 183 -15.03 6.72 5.45
C GLU A 183 -14.99 5.73 6.63
N LEU A 184 -14.08 4.76 6.64
CA LEU A 184 -13.98 3.67 7.61
C LEU A 184 -15.15 2.67 7.55
N ASP A 185 -15.72 2.53 6.37
CA ASP A 185 -16.76 1.55 6.05
C ASP A 185 -16.20 0.40 5.19
N PHE A 186 -16.84 -0.77 5.28
CA PHE A 186 -16.47 -1.90 4.44
C PHE A 186 -16.99 -1.74 3.03
N VAL A 187 -16.12 -1.96 2.07
CA VAL A 187 -16.43 -1.92 0.64
C VAL A 187 -15.83 -3.16 -0.02
N GLU A 188 -16.57 -3.72 -0.98
CA GLU A 188 -16.04 -4.75 -1.87
C GLU A 188 -15.21 -4.05 -2.94
N SER A 189 -13.98 -4.50 -3.17
CA SER A 189 -13.04 -3.86 -4.08
C SER A 189 -12.38 -4.90 -4.99
N PRO A 190 -12.23 -4.61 -6.30
CA PRO A 190 -11.70 -5.58 -7.23
C PRO A 190 -10.19 -5.80 -7.01
N ILE A 191 -9.79 -7.07 -7.01
CA ILE A 191 -8.39 -7.50 -7.04
C ILE A 191 -7.96 -7.49 -8.51
N GLU A 192 -6.95 -6.69 -8.84
CA GLU A 192 -6.36 -6.58 -10.17
C GLU A 192 -5.25 -7.61 -10.40
N LYS A 193 -4.40 -7.81 -9.38
CA LYS A 193 -3.27 -8.75 -9.43
C LYS A 193 -3.13 -9.53 -8.13
N ILE A 194 -2.67 -10.77 -8.25
CA ILE A 194 -2.19 -11.60 -7.15
C ILE A 194 -0.67 -11.74 -7.23
N TRP A 195 0.01 -11.67 -6.08
CA TRP A 195 1.47 -11.65 -6.02
C TRP A 195 2.04 -12.84 -5.26
N ARG A 196 3.12 -13.40 -5.82
CA ARG A 196 3.98 -14.41 -5.19
C ARG A 196 5.41 -13.89 -5.17
N ILE A 197 5.93 -13.57 -3.98
CA ILE A 197 7.20 -12.84 -3.81
C ILE A 197 8.13 -13.62 -2.89
N LYS A 198 9.41 -13.73 -3.24
CA LYS A 198 10.40 -14.44 -2.40
C LYS A 198 10.50 -13.81 -1.02
N ALA A 199 10.35 -14.61 0.02
CA ALA A 199 10.29 -14.15 1.40
C ALA A 199 11.58 -13.41 1.79
N PRO A 200 11.50 -12.26 2.51
CA PRO A 200 12.67 -11.56 3.01
C PRO A 200 13.35 -12.31 4.15
N LYS A 201 14.60 -11.99 4.46
CA LYS A 201 15.34 -12.64 5.56
C LYS A 201 14.74 -12.31 6.94
N LYS A 202 13.93 -11.27 7.04
CA LYS A 202 13.34 -10.76 8.29
C LYS A 202 11.88 -10.37 8.07
N MET A 203 11.00 -10.92 8.89
CA MET A 203 9.56 -10.63 8.98
C MET A 203 9.25 -10.02 10.35
N VAL A 204 8.08 -9.39 10.47
CA VAL A 204 7.51 -8.89 11.73
C VAL A 204 6.28 -9.72 12.07
N ARG A 205 6.19 -10.16 13.32
CA ARG A 205 4.99 -10.73 13.92
C ARG A 205 4.41 -9.72 14.90
N ILE A 206 3.16 -9.33 14.69
CA ILE A 206 2.40 -8.45 15.58
C ILE A 206 1.34 -9.28 16.27
N GLN A 207 1.30 -9.24 17.60
CA GLN A 207 0.21 -9.80 18.40
C GLN A 207 -0.53 -8.70 19.15
N THR A 208 -1.87 -8.71 19.10
CA THR A 208 -2.69 -7.70 19.78
C THR A 208 -3.19 -8.15 21.17
N GLY A 209 -3.85 -7.25 21.90
CA GLY A 209 -4.43 -7.47 23.22
C GLY A 209 -5.58 -8.50 23.23
N THR A 210 -6.33 -8.63 22.13
CA THR A 210 -7.28 -9.75 21.93
C THR A 210 -6.60 -11.05 21.53
N GLY A 211 -5.30 -11.02 21.25
CA GLY A 211 -4.50 -12.17 20.84
C GLY A 211 -4.55 -12.45 19.33
N ARG A 212 -5.04 -11.53 18.50
CA ARG A 212 -4.86 -11.64 17.04
C ARG A 212 -3.38 -11.61 16.71
N GLU A 213 -3.01 -12.30 15.65
CA GLU A 213 -1.62 -12.36 15.21
C GLU A 213 -1.56 -12.19 13.70
N LEU A 214 -0.65 -11.34 13.22
CA LEU A 214 -0.35 -11.19 11.80
C LEU A 214 1.17 -11.21 11.62
N CYS A 215 1.63 -11.99 10.65
CA CYS A 215 3.02 -12.02 10.21
C CYS A 215 3.10 -11.30 8.85
N LEU A 216 3.91 -10.25 8.80
CA LEU A 216 3.99 -9.33 7.67
C LEU A 216 5.43 -8.86 7.46
N THR A 217 5.73 -8.36 6.27
CA THR A 217 7.03 -7.74 6.00
C THR A 217 7.16 -6.41 6.76
N PRO A 218 8.38 -5.96 7.11
CA PRO A 218 8.57 -4.76 7.94
C PRO A 218 8.01 -3.46 7.35
N ALA A 219 7.86 -3.37 6.02
CA ALA A 219 7.32 -2.20 5.37
C ALA A 219 5.79 -2.22 5.25
N THR A 220 5.13 -3.38 5.34
CA THR A 220 3.66 -3.50 5.25
C THR A 220 2.99 -2.59 6.27
N SER A 221 2.11 -1.70 5.80
CA SER A 221 1.45 -0.71 6.65
C SER A 221 0.13 -1.23 7.22
N LEU A 222 -0.13 -0.85 8.48
CA LEU A 222 -1.40 -1.07 9.16
C LEU A 222 -1.99 0.28 9.59
N ILE A 223 -3.30 0.31 9.81
CA ILE A 223 -3.98 1.50 10.33
C ILE A 223 -3.78 1.61 11.84
N ARG A 224 -3.30 2.77 12.29
CA ARG A 224 -3.11 3.12 13.70
C ARG A 224 -3.92 4.36 14.05
N ILE A 225 -4.36 4.46 15.31
CA ILE A 225 -4.77 5.73 15.92
C ILE A 225 -3.71 6.24 16.92
N LYS A 226 -3.31 7.52 16.80
CA LYS A 226 -2.44 8.21 17.75
C LYS A 226 -2.87 9.66 17.93
N LYS A 227 -2.99 10.13 19.17
CA LYS A 227 -3.45 11.48 19.55
C LYS A 227 -4.75 11.88 18.81
N GLY A 228 -5.63 10.90 18.62
CA GLY A 228 -6.90 11.05 17.90
C GLY A 228 -6.78 11.33 16.40
N LYS A 229 -5.63 11.02 15.77
CA LYS A 229 -5.45 10.96 14.31
C LYS A 229 -5.34 9.51 13.85
N ILE A 230 -5.91 9.21 12.69
CA ILE A 230 -5.84 7.89 12.04
C ILE A 230 -4.83 7.97 10.91
N GLU A 231 -3.86 7.07 10.88
CA GLU A 231 -2.79 7.05 9.89
C GLU A 231 -2.39 5.62 9.51
N TRP A 232 -1.86 5.45 8.31
CA TRP A 232 -1.18 4.22 7.90
C TRP A 232 0.28 4.28 8.34
N ILE A 233 0.76 3.23 9.00
CA ILE A 233 2.13 3.18 9.54
C ILE A 233 2.74 1.81 9.28
N ALA A 234 4.02 1.79 8.88
CA ALA A 234 4.73 0.56 8.58
C ALA A 234 4.86 -0.34 9.82
N ALA A 235 4.82 -1.66 9.62
CA ALA A 235 4.96 -2.65 10.70
C ALA A 235 6.23 -2.43 11.53
N SER A 236 7.32 -1.99 10.88
CA SER A 236 8.60 -1.67 11.50
C SER A 236 8.57 -0.45 12.42
N GLN A 237 7.66 0.50 12.21
CA GLN A 237 7.51 1.72 13.02
C GLN A 237 6.49 1.57 14.15
N LEU A 238 5.61 0.57 14.09
CA LEU A 238 4.67 0.26 15.18
C LEU A 238 5.40 -0.10 16.48
N GLN A 239 4.86 0.37 17.61
CA GLN A 239 5.37 0.09 18.94
C GLN A 239 4.37 -0.76 19.75
N GLU A 240 4.83 -1.39 20.83
CA GLU A 240 3.93 -1.98 21.80
C GLU A 240 3.03 -0.88 22.40
N ASP A 241 1.81 -1.26 22.80
CA ASP A 241 0.71 -0.38 23.22
C ASP A 241 0.11 0.54 22.15
N ASP A 242 0.67 0.60 20.93
CA ASP A 242 0.02 1.26 19.80
C ASP A 242 -1.32 0.59 19.49
N PHE A 243 -2.36 1.38 19.20
CA PHE A 243 -3.67 0.86 18.85
C PHE A 243 -3.83 0.72 17.34
N VAL A 244 -4.03 -0.52 16.87
CA VAL A 244 -4.27 -0.83 15.47
C VAL A 244 -5.74 -1.11 15.19
N ALA A 245 -6.19 -0.78 13.98
CA ALA A 245 -7.57 -0.95 13.58
C ALA A 245 -7.86 -2.41 13.20
N CYS A 246 -8.95 -2.95 13.75
CA CYS A 246 -9.44 -4.29 13.48
C CYS A 246 -10.95 -4.26 13.20
N PRO A 247 -11.49 -5.18 12.39
CA PRO A 247 -12.92 -5.24 12.10
C PRO A 247 -13.74 -5.62 13.34
N ARG A 248 -14.89 -4.97 13.55
CA ARG A 248 -15.88 -5.35 14.59
C ARG A 248 -16.81 -6.48 14.13
N LEU A 249 -17.16 -6.48 12.85
CA LEU A 249 -18.01 -7.47 12.20
C LEU A 249 -17.49 -7.68 10.78
N LEU A 250 -17.18 -8.92 10.39
CA LEU A 250 -16.80 -9.22 9.01
C LEU A 250 -18.06 -9.26 8.12
N PRO A 251 -17.99 -8.72 6.88
CA PRO A 251 -19.11 -8.79 5.93
C PRO A 251 -19.43 -10.24 5.54
N GLU A 252 -20.70 -10.47 5.19
CA GLU A 252 -21.14 -11.74 4.61
C GLU A 252 -20.82 -11.72 3.11
N GLY A 253 -19.99 -12.66 2.66
CA GLY A 253 -19.63 -12.81 1.25
C GLY A 253 -20.74 -13.43 0.40
N LYS A 254 -20.49 -13.50 -0.91
CA LYS A 254 -21.32 -14.18 -1.89
C LYS A 254 -21.46 -15.66 -1.52
N ARG A 255 -22.69 -16.16 -1.52
CA ARG A 255 -22.99 -17.53 -1.11
C ARG A 255 -22.45 -18.53 -2.12
N LYS A 256 -21.73 -19.53 -1.61
CA LYS A 256 -21.26 -20.66 -2.41
C LYS A 256 -22.00 -21.93 -1.99
N ASN A 257 -22.84 -22.44 -2.88
CA ASN A 257 -23.48 -23.74 -2.71
C ASN A 257 -22.61 -24.80 -3.35
N ILE A 258 -22.03 -25.69 -2.53
CA ILE A 258 -21.14 -26.75 -3.01
C ILE A 258 -21.96 -28.04 -3.12
N PRO A 259 -22.14 -28.59 -4.34
CA PRO A 259 -22.78 -29.88 -4.52
C PRO A 259 -21.98 -30.98 -3.81
N VAL A 260 -22.67 -31.82 -3.05
CA VAL A 260 -22.04 -32.94 -2.32
C VAL A 260 -21.38 -33.92 -3.28
N ILE A 261 -21.96 -34.10 -4.46
CA ILE A 261 -21.41 -34.94 -5.53
C ILE A 261 -20.00 -34.49 -5.98
N ASN A 262 -19.71 -33.18 -5.98
CA ASN A 262 -18.40 -32.64 -6.41
C ASN A 262 -17.31 -32.92 -5.36
N VAL A 263 -17.70 -33.12 -4.10
CA VAL A 263 -16.78 -33.56 -3.06
C VAL A 263 -16.53 -35.06 -3.17
N LEU A 264 -17.60 -35.83 -3.38
CA LEU A 264 -17.54 -37.29 -3.42
C LEU A 264 -16.92 -37.85 -4.71
N GLU A 265 -17.00 -37.14 -5.84
CA GLU A 265 -16.41 -37.59 -7.11
C GLU A 265 -14.88 -37.72 -7.04
N LYS A 266 -14.22 -37.02 -6.10
CA LYS A 266 -12.78 -37.14 -5.84
C LYS A 266 -12.38 -38.56 -5.43
N ASN A 267 -13.33 -39.36 -4.96
CA ASN A 267 -13.12 -40.74 -4.56
C ASN A 267 -13.58 -41.71 -5.67
N PRO A 268 -12.64 -42.38 -6.38
CA PRO A 268 -12.98 -43.19 -7.55
C PRO A 268 -13.78 -44.46 -7.21
N ASN A 269 -13.83 -44.85 -5.94
CA ASN A 269 -14.53 -46.06 -5.49
C ASN A 269 -16.03 -45.84 -5.21
N ILE A 270 -16.51 -44.60 -5.30
CA ILE A 270 -17.91 -44.26 -5.07
C ILE A 270 -18.71 -44.51 -6.34
N LYS A 271 -19.81 -45.26 -6.19
CA LYS A 271 -20.69 -45.70 -7.26
C LYS A 271 -22.12 -45.24 -7.03
N ILE A 272 -22.85 -45.03 -8.10
CA ILE A 272 -24.25 -44.56 -8.06
C ILE A 272 -25.19 -45.76 -7.91
N ALA A 273 -26.07 -45.69 -6.90
CA ALA A 273 -27.11 -46.67 -6.64
C ALA A 273 -28.46 -46.29 -7.26
N ASP A 274 -28.64 -45.07 -7.74
CA ASP A 274 -29.88 -44.70 -8.43
C ASP A 274 -29.93 -45.30 -9.85
N PRO A 275 -31.12 -45.62 -10.41
CA PRO A 275 -31.24 -46.13 -11.77
C PRO A 275 -30.76 -45.11 -12.82
N LEU A 276 -29.70 -45.47 -13.56
CA LEU A 276 -29.04 -44.56 -14.50
C LEU A 276 -29.47 -44.69 -15.96
N ALA A 277 -30.16 -45.76 -16.35
CA ALA A 277 -30.28 -46.16 -17.76
C ALA A 277 -30.83 -45.06 -18.69
N GLY A 278 -31.95 -44.43 -18.31
CA GLY A 278 -32.56 -43.36 -19.11
C GLY A 278 -31.67 -42.11 -19.21
N TRP A 279 -30.93 -41.79 -18.15
CA TRP A 279 -30.05 -40.63 -18.12
C TRP A 279 -28.74 -40.88 -18.87
N ILE A 280 -28.13 -42.06 -18.72
CA ILE A 280 -26.94 -42.46 -19.49
C ILE A 280 -27.27 -42.51 -20.97
N LYS A 281 -28.45 -43.00 -21.36
CA LYS A 281 -28.93 -42.91 -22.74
C LYS A 281 -28.94 -41.46 -23.23
N GLU A 282 -29.59 -40.57 -22.49
CA GLU A 282 -29.64 -39.13 -22.81
C GLU A 282 -28.24 -38.51 -22.95
N ILE A 283 -27.33 -38.80 -22.01
CA ILE A 283 -25.93 -38.33 -22.04
C ILE A 283 -25.22 -38.85 -23.30
N THR A 284 -25.29 -40.16 -23.56
CA THR A 284 -24.61 -40.75 -24.73
C THR A 284 -25.20 -40.24 -26.04
N ASP A 285 -26.51 -40.06 -26.12
CA ASP A 285 -27.18 -39.57 -27.33
C ASP A 285 -26.75 -38.14 -27.67
N ARG A 286 -26.51 -37.27 -26.67
CA ARG A 286 -25.92 -35.94 -26.86
C ARG A 286 -24.44 -35.96 -27.27
N LEU A 287 -23.70 -37.02 -26.91
CA LEU A 287 -22.27 -37.16 -27.20
C LEU A 287 -21.99 -37.86 -28.53
N ILE A 288 -22.92 -38.66 -29.07
CA ILE A 288 -22.76 -39.36 -30.36
C ILE A 288 -22.39 -38.40 -31.49
N PRO A 289 -23.02 -37.23 -31.68
CA PRO A 289 -22.63 -36.29 -32.73
C PRO A 289 -21.18 -35.77 -32.61
N LYS A 290 -20.58 -35.83 -31.41
CA LYS A 290 -19.23 -35.34 -31.13
C LYS A 290 -18.16 -36.42 -31.26
N TYR A 291 -18.51 -37.69 -31.04
CA TYR A 291 -17.57 -38.81 -31.00
C TYR A 291 -17.87 -39.87 -32.08
N ASP A 292 -18.80 -39.60 -32.98
CA ASP A 292 -19.25 -40.43 -34.11
C ASP A 292 -19.92 -41.77 -33.74
N SER A 293 -19.56 -42.40 -32.62
CA SER A 293 -20.09 -43.70 -32.21
C SER A 293 -20.07 -43.94 -30.70
N LEU A 294 -20.94 -44.85 -30.24
CA LEU A 294 -20.93 -45.39 -28.88
C LEU A 294 -19.60 -46.08 -28.54
N GLN A 295 -18.89 -46.63 -29.54
CA GLN A 295 -17.63 -47.32 -29.33
C GLN A 295 -16.49 -46.35 -29.01
N ALA A 296 -16.44 -45.20 -29.69
CA ALA A 296 -15.49 -44.14 -29.39
C ALA A 296 -15.70 -43.53 -27.99
N ILE A 297 -16.97 -43.33 -27.58
CA ILE A 297 -17.32 -42.87 -26.23
C ILE A 297 -16.84 -43.91 -25.18
N ALA A 298 -17.10 -45.20 -25.42
CA ALA A 298 -16.68 -46.28 -24.51
C ALA A 298 -15.15 -46.36 -24.36
N GLN A 299 -14.40 -46.23 -25.47
CA GLN A 299 -12.94 -46.17 -25.44
C GLN A 299 -12.41 -44.97 -24.64
N LYS A 300 -13.03 -43.79 -24.78
CA LYS A 300 -12.60 -42.57 -24.07
C LYS A 300 -12.71 -42.68 -22.55
N ILE A 301 -13.69 -43.43 -22.05
CA ILE A 301 -13.89 -43.68 -20.61
C ILE A 301 -13.24 -44.97 -20.12
N GLY A 302 -12.49 -45.68 -20.97
CA GLY A 302 -11.81 -46.93 -20.62
C GLY A 302 -12.77 -48.08 -20.28
N LYS A 303 -13.94 -48.15 -20.91
CA LYS A 303 -14.94 -49.22 -20.71
C LYS A 303 -15.23 -49.93 -22.04
N SER A 304 -15.73 -51.17 -21.99
CA SER A 304 -16.15 -51.88 -23.21
C SER A 304 -17.48 -51.34 -23.75
N ARG A 305 -17.66 -51.42 -25.08
CA ARG A 305 -18.93 -51.04 -25.74
C ARG A 305 -20.13 -51.77 -25.12
N ASP A 306 -19.97 -53.05 -24.84
CA ASP A 306 -21.04 -53.88 -24.31
C ASP A 306 -21.42 -53.46 -22.87
N THR A 307 -20.45 -52.99 -22.07
CA THR A 307 -20.72 -52.42 -20.74
C THR A 307 -21.53 -51.14 -20.85
N LEU A 308 -21.16 -50.22 -21.74
CA LEU A 308 -21.90 -48.98 -21.97
C LEU A 308 -23.31 -49.26 -22.52
N TYR A 309 -23.44 -50.21 -23.44
CA TYR A 309 -24.72 -50.60 -24.03
C TYR A 309 -25.66 -51.26 -22.99
N ALA A 310 -25.12 -52.11 -22.11
CA ALA A 310 -25.88 -52.72 -21.02
C ALA A 310 -26.45 -51.68 -20.07
N VAL A 311 -25.67 -50.64 -19.73
CA VAL A 311 -26.10 -49.57 -18.81
C VAL A 311 -27.11 -48.65 -19.47
N ARG A 312 -26.92 -48.36 -20.75
CA ARG A 312 -27.83 -47.54 -21.56
C ARG A 312 -29.24 -48.14 -21.66
N ASN A 313 -29.35 -49.47 -21.68
CA ASN A 313 -30.61 -50.15 -21.98
C ASN A 313 -31.22 -50.93 -20.81
N SER A 314 -30.47 -51.29 -19.77
CA SER A 314 -30.97 -52.06 -18.64
C SER A 314 -31.36 -51.18 -17.46
N LYS A 315 -32.65 -51.19 -17.09
CA LYS A 315 -33.17 -50.52 -15.88
C LYS A 315 -32.56 -51.05 -14.57
N PHE A 316 -31.86 -52.19 -14.62
CA PHE A 316 -31.28 -52.86 -13.45
C PHE A 316 -29.77 -52.71 -13.33
N TYR A 317 -29.11 -51.95 -14.21
CA TYR A 317 -27.66 -51.73 -14.11
C TYR A 317 -27.35 -50.62 -13.12
N HIS A 318 -26.87 -51.00 -11.94
CA HIS A 318 -26.44 -50.11 -10.85
C HIS A 318 -24.92 -50.21 -10.73
N GLY A 319 -24.27 -49.20 -10.13
CA GLY A 319 -22.86 -49.34 -9.75
C GLY A 319 -21.82 -48.77 -10.72
N TRP A 320 -22.21 -47.79 -11.54
CA TRP A 320 -21.22 -46.98 -12.26
C TRP A 320 -20.52 -46.00 -11.33
N GLU A 321 -19.22 -45.81 -11.60
CA GLU A 321 -18.35 -44.89 -10.87
C GLU A 321 -18.88 -43.45 -11.03
N LEU A 322 -19.08 -42.76 -9.90
CA LEU A 322 -19.62 -41.40 -9.84
C LEU A 322 -18.80 -40.44 -10.72
N HIS A 323 -17.47 -40.52 -10.60
CA HIS A 323 -16.53 -39.72 -11.39
C HIS A 323 -16.74 -39.88 -12.91
N THR A 324 -16.93 -41.11 -13.39
CA THR A 324 -17.13 -41.40 -14.82
C THR A 324 -18.43 -40.79 -15.33
N VAL A 325 -19.52 -40.94 -14.56
CA VAL A 325 -20.83 -40.39 -14.94
C VAL A 325 -20.81 -38.86 -14.95
N MET A 326 -20.17 -38.24 -13.96
CA MET A 326 -20.04 -36.79 -13.90
C MET A 326 -19.20 -36.23 -15.04
N LYS A 327 -18.09 -36.90 -15.40
CA LYS A 327 -17.28 -36.52 -16.57
C LYS A 327 -18.09 -36.54 -17.86
N LEU A 328 -18.84 -37.62 -18.10
CA LEU A 328 -19.70 -37.75 -19.29
C LEU A 328 -20.81 -36.69 -19.30
N ALA A 329 -21.46 -36.44 -18.15
CA ALA A 329 -22.53 -35.46 -18.05
C ALA A 329 -22.03 -34.02 -18.34
N ARG A 330 -20.86 -33.65 -17.80
CA ARG A 330 -20.21 -32.36 -18.08
C ARG A 330 -19.83 -32.21 -19.55
N GLU A 331 -19.27 -33.26 -20.18
CA GLU A 331 -18.96 -33.25 -21.62
C GLU A 331 -20.22 -33.16 -22.50
N ALA A 332 -21.34 -33.72 -22.04
CA ALA A 332 -22.65 -33.65 -22.68
C ALA A 332 -23.41 -32.33 -22.37
N SER A 333 -22.72 -31.35 -21.76
CA SER A 333 -23.26 -30.02 -21.44
C SER A 333 -24.48 -30.03 -20.51
N PHE A 334 -24.57 -31.01 -19.59
CA PHE A 334 -25.54 -30.92 -18.50
C PHE A 334 -25.07 -29.89 -17.45
N SER A 335 -26.02 -29.14 -16.91
CA SER A 335 -25.75 -28.21 -15.82
C SER A 335 -25.51 -28.95 -14.49
N GLU A 336 -24.69 -28.37 -13.62
CA GLU A 336 -24.42 -28.92 -12.28
C GLU A 336 -25.70 -29.13 -11.46
N GLU A 337 -26.72 -28.28 -11.63
CA GLU A 337 -28.02 -28.45 -10.98
C GLU A 337 -28.78 -29.70 -11.47
N GLU A 338 -28.76 -29.98 -12.78
CA GLU A 338 -29.40 -31.16 -13.35
C GLU A 338 -28.73 -32.43 -12.85
N ILE A 339 -27.40 -32.46 -12.81
CA ILE A 339 -26.61 -33.58 -12.30
C ILE A 339 -26.95 -33.81 -10.82
N THR A 340 -26.93 -32.75 -10.00
CA THR A 340 -27.21 -32.81 -8.55
C THR A 340 -28.63 -33.28 -8.24
N LYS A 341 -29.62 -32.99 -9.09
CA LYS A 341 -31.01 -33.44 -8.90
C LYS A 341 -31.19 -34.94 -9.17
N ARG A 342 -30.38 -35.52 -10.08
CA ARG A 342 -30.51 -36.91 -10.55
C ARG A 342 -29.80 -37.94 -9.68
N ILE A 343 -28.86 -37.53 -8.82
CA ILE A 343 -28.09 -38.44 -7.94
C ILE A 343 -28.43 -38.15 -6.47
N GLN A 344 -28.94 -39.15 -5.76
CA GLN A 344 -29.34 -39.07 -4.35
C GLN A 344 -28.80 -40.23 -3.50
N THR A 345 -28.55 -41.38 -4.12
CA THR A 345 -28.13 -42.61 -3.43
C THR A 345 -26.83 -43.15 -4.01
N LEU A 346 -25.86 -43.39 -3.14
CA LEU A 346 -24.53 -43.86 -3.49
C LEU A 346 -24.16 -45.12 -2.70
N PHE A 347 -23.13 -45.83 -3.14
CA PHE A 347 -22.49 -46.93 -2.41
C PHE A 347 -21.00 -47.04 -2.77
N ILE A 348 -20.27 -47.83 -1.99
CA ILE A 348 -18.86 -48.19 -2.27
C ILE A 348 -18.85 -49.63 -2.80
N SER A 349 -17.89 -50.03 -3.64
CA SER A 349 -17.82 -51.32 -4.36
C SER A 349 -18.20 -52.61 -3.61
N HIS A 350 -18.27 -52.64 -2.26
CA HIS A 350 -18.82 -53.72 -1.43
C HIS A 350 -19.59 -53.23 -0.17
N GLY A 351 -20.25 -52.06 -0.23
CA GLY A 351 -20.86 -51.38 0.92
C GLY A 351 -22.38 -51.23 0.84
N LYS A 352 -23.03 -50.96 1.99
CA LYS A 352 -24.44 -50.57 2.06
C LYS A 352 -24.66 -49.24 1.32
N THR A 353 -25.83 -49.10 0.69
CA THR A 353 -26.26 -47.84 0.09
C THR A 353 -26.44 -46.77 1.16
N PHE A 354 -26.17 -45.51 0.81
CA PHE A 354 -26.37 -44.36 1.67
C PHE A 354 -26.94 -43.19 0.88
N LYS A 355 -27.71 -42.35 1.57
CA LYS A 355 -28.28 -41.12 1.01
C LYS A 355 -27.27 -39.99 1.13
N ILE A 356 -27.35 -39.03 0.21
CA ILE A 356 -26.57 -37.79 0.30
C ILE A 356 -27.49 -36.56 0.26
N PRO A 357 -27.18 -35.50 1.03
CA PRO A 357 -27.79 -34.20 0.78
C PRO A 357 -27.32 -33.67 -0.58
N ARG A 358 -28.10 -32.77 -1.19
CA ARG A 358 -27.76 -32.18 -2.50
C ARG A 358 -26.55 -31.25 -2.40
N TYR A 359 -26.56 -30.38 -1.39
CA TYR A 359 -25.51 -29.40 -1.14
C TYR A 359 -25.00 -29.52 0.30
N LEU A 360 -23.80 -28.99 0.52
CA LEU A 360 -23.20 -28.88 1.86
C LEU A 360 -23.78 -27.76 2.72
N ASP A 361 -24.79 -27.03 2.23
CA ASP A 361 -25.45 -25.91 2.90
C ASP A 361 -26.40 -26.32 4.05
N ASN A 362 -26.45 -27.61 4.39
CA ASN A 362 -27.36 -28.13 5.40
C ASN A 362 -26.83 -27.91 6.83
N PRO A 363 -27.53 -27.15 7.71
CA PRO A 363 -27.08 -26.91 9.09
C PRO A 363 -26.76 -28.18 9.89
N LYS A 364 -27.47 -29.30 9.64
CA LYS A 364 -27.23 -30.57 10.34
C LYS A 364 -25.86 -31.17 10.01
N ILE A 365 -25.39 -31.03 8.76
CA ILE A 365 -24.05 -31.50 8.39
C ILE A 365 -22.98 -30.64 9.05
N GLY A 366 -23.23 -29.34 9.13
CA GLY A 366 -22.39 -28.39 9.87
C GLY A 366 -22.29 -28.76 11.35
N TYR A 367 -23.40 -29.03 12.03
CA TYR A 367 -23.39 -29.46 13.43
C TYR A 367 -22.64 -30.78 13.64
N LEU A 368 -22.85 -31.78 12.77
CA LEU A 368 -22.09 -33.04 12.81
C LEU A 368 -20.58 -32.80 12.61
N ALA A 369 -20.20 -31.90 11.72
CA ALA A 369 -18.81 -31.49 11.53
C ALA A 369 -18.23 -30.78 12.77
N GLY A 370 -19.01 -29.93 13.42
CA GLY A 370 -18.63 -29.30 14.69
C GLY A 370 -18.34 -30.33 15.79
N LEU A 371 -19.23 -31.32 15.96
CA LEU A 371 -19.02 -32.42 16.91
C LEU A 371 -17.74 -33.21 16.59
N ALA A 372 -17.50 -33.47 15.30
CA ALA A 372 -16.32 -34.15 14.82
C ALA A 372 -15.01 -33.35 15.03
N LEU A 373 -15.05 -32.02 14.89
CA LEU A 373 -13.89 -31.16 15.11
C LEU A 373 -13.47 -31.13 16.58
N GLY A 374 -14.43 -31.13 17.51
CA GLY A 374 -14.15 -31.18 18.95
C GLY A 374 -13.72 -32.58 19.40
N ASP A 375 -14.66 -33.52 19.40
CA ASP A 375 -14.50 -34.84 20.01
C ASP A 375 -14.30 -35.99 19.01
N GLY A 376 -14.14 -35.66 17.72
CA GLY A 376 -13.92 -36.64 16.67
C GLY A 376 -12.47 -37.12 16.56
N ASN A 377 -12.33 -38.36 16.11
CA ASN A 377 -11.07 -38.95 15.68
C ASN A 377 -11.29 -39.65 14.34
N LEU A 378 -10.52 -39.24 13.33
CA LEU A 378 -10.52 -39.85 12.02
C LEU A 378 -9.52 -41.00 11.98
N SER A 379 -10.02 -42.22 11.77
CA SER A 379 -9.21 -43.41 11.59
C SER A 379 -9.16 -43.76 10.11
N GLU A 380 -8.00 -43.61 9.49
CA GLU A 380 -7.77 -43.97 8.09
C GLU A 380 -6.95 -45.26 7.99
N LYS A 381 -7.54 -46.30 7.41
CA LYS A 381 -6.82 -47.50 6.96
C LYS A 381 -6.96 -47.61 5.45
N THR A 382 -6.00 -48.24 4.79
CA THR A 382 -5.92 -48.43 3.33
C THR A 382 -7.27 -48.79 2.68
N ASN A 383 -8.07 -49.65 3.32
CA ASN A 383 -9.39 -50.08 2.80
C ASN A 383 -10.60 -49.72 3.70
N SER A 384 -10.41 -48.96 4.79
CA SER A 384 -11.54 -48.54 5.64
C SER A 384 -11.25 -47.24 6.41
N SER A 385 -12.03 -46.20 6.10
CA SER A 385 -12.05 -44.96 6.88
C SER A 385 -13.27 -44.95 7.79
N SER A 386 -13.07 -44.55 9.04
CA SER A 386 -14.18 -44.35 9.98
C SER A 386 -13.93 -43.13 10.84
N ILE A 387 -15.00 -42.41 11.14
CA ILE A 387 -14.97 -41.36 12.15
C ILE A 387 -15.54 -41.90 13.47
N ARG A 388 -14.86 -41.58 14.56
CA ARG A 388 -15.26 -41.94 15.92
C ARG A 388 -15.48 -40.66 16.71
N ILE A 389 -16.63 -40.48 17.32
CA ILE A 389 -16.93 -39.32 18.17
C ILE A 389 -17.07 -39.84 19.60
N PHE A 390 -16.24 -39.34 20.51
CA PHE A 390 -16.17 -39.78 21.91
C PHE A 390 -16.83 -38.73 22.81
N ASN A 391 -17.83 -39.08 23.61
CA ASN A 391 -18.37 -38.13 24.56
C ASN A 391 -19.02 -38.85 25.76
N SER A 392 -18.84 -38.31 26.95
CA SER A 392 -19.46 -38.83 28.17
C SER A 392 -20.93 -38.43 28.30
N ASP A 393 -21.35 -37.35 27.62
CA ASP A 393 -22.74 -36.89 27.61
C ASP A 393 -23.54 -37.68 26.54
N PRO A 394 -24.51 -38.51 26.95
CA PRO A 394 -25.28 -39.31 26.01
C PRO A 394 -26.11 -38.46 25.04
N GLU A 395 -26.50 -37.23 25.40
CA GLU A 395 -27.27 -36.33 24.53
C GLU A 395 -26.47 -35.98 23.25
N VAL A 396 -25.14 -35.85 23.36
CA VAL A 396 -24.26 -35.58 22.21
C VAL A 396 -24.24 -36.77 21.24
N LEU A 397 -24.05 -37.98 21.76
CA LEU A 397 -23.96 -39.20 20.95
C LEU A 397 -25.31 -39.57 20.31
N GLU A 398 -26.41 -39.36 21.03
CA GLU A 398 -27.77 -39.57 20.51
C GLU A 398 -28.08 -38.60 19.36
N ARG A 399 -27.73 -37.31 19.52
CA ARG A 399 -27.92 -36.31 18.45
C ARG A 399 -27.09 -36.63 17.21
N ALA A 400 -25.83 -37.00 17.38
CA ALA A 400 -24.98 -37.37 16.25
C ALA A 400 -25.50 -38.63 15.53
N THR A 401 -26.04 -39.59 16.28
CA THR A 401 -26.72 -40.79 15.74
C THR A 401 -27.94 -40.42 14.93
N LYS A 402 -28.82 -39.57 15.48
CA LYS A 402 -30.03 -39.08 14.80
C LYS A 402 -29.70 -38.32 13.51
N ILE A 403 -28.75 -37.40 13.57
CA ILE A 403 -28.31 -36.63 12.40
C ILE A 403 -27.72 -37.54 11.32
N SER A 404 -26.88 -38.51 11.69
CA SER A 404 -26.31 -39.49 10.74
C SER A 404 -27.41 -40.31 10.05
N GLN A 405 -28.42 -40.73 10.80
CA GLN A 405 -29.54 -41.50 10.26
C GLN A 405 -30.43 -40.63 9.34
N GLU A 406 -30.72 -39.39 9.73
CA GLU A 406 -31.53 -38.47 8.93
C GLU A 406 -30.84 -38.02 7.64
N LEU A 407 -29.55 -37.66 7.70
CA LEU A 407 -28.80 -37.16 6.55
C LEU A 407 -28.38 -38.26 5.59
N PHE A 408 -27.89 -39.38 6.12
CA PHE A 408 -27.22 -40.40 5.31
C PHE A 408 -27.96 -41.74 5.28
N GLY A 409 -28.99 -41.93 6.10
CA GLY A 409 -29.64 -43.24 6.28
C GLY A 409 -28.75 -44.25 7.01
N ILE A 410 -27.65 -43.80 7.61
CA ILE A 410 -26.65 -44.66 8.25
C ILE A 410 -26.84 -44.60 9.77
N LYS A 411 -27.07 -45.75 10.39
CA LYS A 411 -27.03 -45.91 11.85
C LYS A 411 -25.58 -46.14 12.31
N PRO A 412 -24.96 -45.22 13.07
CA PRO A 412 -23.63 -45.43 13.63
C PRO A 412 -23.58 -46.59 14.62
N GLU A 413 -22.42 -47.22 14.74
CA GLU A 413 -22.14 -48.24 15.75
C GLU A 413 -21.87 -47.55 17.10
N TYR A 414 -22.72 -47.79 18.09
CA TYR A 414 -22.49 -47.32 19.46
C TYR A 414 -21.60 -48.33 20.20
N VAL A 415 -20.51 -47.84 20.80
CA VAL A 415 -19.57 -48.66 21.57
C VAL A 415 -19.46 -48.08 22.98
N ASN A 416 -19.83 -48.89 23.96
CA ASN A 416 -19.75 -48.57 25.38
C ASN A 416 -18.94 -49.65 26.10
N ASP A 417 -17.76 -49.28 26.57
CA ASP A 417 -16.83 -50.15 27.29
C ASP A 417 -16.65 -49.58 28.70
N ALA A 418 -16.80 -50.40 29.74
CA ALA A 418 -16.73 -49.97 31.14
C ALA A 418 -15.42 -49.22 31.49
N LYS A 419 -14.33 -49.44 30.73
CA LYS A 419 -13.02 -48.80 30.97
C LYS A 419 -12.76 -47.57 30.10
N ARG A 420 -13.67 -47.19 29.18
CA ARG A 420 -13.42 -46.11 28.19
C ARG A 420 -14.62 -45.17 28.06
N VAL A 421 -14.36 -43.96 27.56
CA VAL A 421 -15.44 -43.01 27.22
C VAL A 421 -16.30 -43.61 26.11
N PRO A 422 -17.65 -43.59 26.23
CA PRO A 422 -18.55 -44.04 25.18
C PRO A 422 -18.30 -43.32 23.86
N LEU A 423 -18.50 -44.02 22.75
CA LEU A 423 -18.32 -43.46 21.41
C LEU A 423 -19.38 -43.94 20.43
N ILE A 424 -19.57 -43.16 19.38
CA ILE A 424 -20.21 -43.63 18.14
C ILE A 424 -19.16 -43.76 17.04
N ARG A 425 -19.32 -44.75 16.17
CA ARG A 425 -18.44 -44.99 15.03
C ARG A 425 -19.24 -45.01 13.73
N ILE A 426 -18.90 -44.11 12.82
CA ILE A 426 -19.46 -44.04 11.47
C ILE A 426 -18.44 -44.63 10.50
N LYS A 427 -18.70 -45.85 10.01
CA LYS A 427 -17.81 -46.61 9.10
C LYS A 427 -18.10 -46.31 7.63
N PHE A 428 -18.13 -45.03 7.26
CA PHE A 428 -18.39 -44.62 5.88
C PHE A 428 -17.37 -43.59 5.42
N LYS A 429 -16.58 -43.97 4.41
CA LYS A 429 -15.55 -43.10 3.83
C LYS A 429 -16.15 -41.83 3.22
N ALA A 430 -17.29 -41.93 2.55
CA ALA A 430 -17.98 -40.76 2.01
C ALA A 430 -18.29 -39.70 3.09
N VAL A 431 -18.79 -40.12 4.27
CA VAL A 431 -19.02 -39.18 5.38
C VAL A 431 -17.71 -38.57 5.86
N CYS A 432 -16.62 -39.34 5.92
CA CYS A 432 -15.30 -38.81 6.26
C CYS A 432 -14.83 -37.75 5.24
N ASP A 433 -15.00 -38.02 3.95
CA ASP A 433 -14.62 -37.11 2.86
C ASP A 433 -15.41 -35.79 2.95
N LEU A 434 -16.72 -35.84 3.29
CA LEU A 434 -17.53 -34.63 3.53
C LEU A 434 -17.08 -33.84 4.76
N LEU A 435 -16.78 -34.52 5.88
CA LEU A 435 -16.37 -33.83 7.10
C LEU A 435 -14.98 -33.20 6.99
N LYS A 436 -14.10 -33.75 6.14
CA LYS A 436 -12.81 -33.13 5.80
C LYS A 436 -12.97 -31.77 5.14
N GLU A 437 -14.01 -31.57 4.33
CA GLU A 437 -14.28 -30.26 3.72
C GLU A 437 -14.58 -29.19 4.78
N PHE A 438 -14.98 -29.54 6.01
CA PHE A 438 -15.15 -28.59 7.13
C PHE A 438 -13.86 -28.34 7.95
N GLY A 439 -12.75 -28.99 7.58
CA GLY A 439 -11.43 -28.82 8.22
C GLY A 439 -11.05 -29.93 9.21
N LEU A 440 -11.76 -31.06 9.19
CA LEU A 440 -11.38 -32.25 9.95
C LEU A 440 -10.10 -32.88 9.37
N GLN A 441 -9.17 -33.23 10.25
CA GLN A 441 -7.89 -33.85 9.92
C GLN A 441 -7.62 -35.06 10.81
N ALA A 442 -6.75 -35.97 10.35
CA ALA A 442 -6.36 -37.13 11.16
C ALA A 442 -5.61 -36.71 12.44
N LYS A 443 -4.79 -35.65 12.37
CA LYS A 443 -4.03 -35.13 13.49
C LYS A 443 -4.78 -33.95 14.14
N LYS A 444 -5.10 -34.08 15.43
CA LYS A 444 -5.87 -33.07 16.18
C LYS A 444 -5.16 -31.69 16.29
N SER A 445 -3.85 -31.61 16.11
CA SER A 445 -3.12 -30.32 16.08
C SER A 445 -3.26 -29.56 14.75
N GLU A 446 -3.79 -30.19 13.71
CA GLU A 446 -3.87 -29.62 12.35
C GLU A 446 -5.31 -29.31 11.91
N ILE A 447 -6.31 -29.67 12.72
CA ILE A 447 -7.71 -29.32 12.46
C ILE A 447 -7.90 -27.81 12.39
N CYS A 448 -8.86 -27.35 11.59
CA CYS A 448 -9.24 -25.95 11.49
C CYS A 448 -10.74 -25.83 11.15
N ILE A 449 -11.27 -24.61 11.15
CA ILE A 449 -12.49 -24.32 10.38
C ILE A 449 -12.00 -23.98 8.97
N SER A 450 -12.34 -24.82 8.00
CA SER A 450 -11.90 -24.66 6.62
C SER A 450 -12.50 -23.41 5.95
N HIS A 451 -11.88 -22.95 4.86
CA HIS A 451 -12.43 -21.88 4.04
C HIS A 451 -13.83 -22.26 3.52
N THR A 452 -14.04 -23.52 3.11
CA THR A 452 -15.32 -24.08 2.70
C THR A 452 -16.44 -23.82 3.71
N ALA A 453 -16.19 -24.03 5.01
CA ALA A 453 -17.18 -23.77 6.05
C ALA A 453 -17.52 -22.28 6.19
N THR A 454 -16.60 -21.40 5.80
CA THR A 454 -16.70 -19.94 5.98
C THR A 454 -17.26 -19.22 4.76
N GLU A 455 -17.13 -19.83 3.57
CA GLU A 455 -17.75 -19.40 2.30
C GLU A 455 -19.23 -19.82 2.19
N MET A 456 -19.67 -20.73 3.08
CA MET A 456 -21.05 -21.16 3.19
C MET A 456 -21.94 -20.12 3.89
N PRO A 457 -23.27 -20.24 3.72
CA PRO A 457 -24.23 -19.43 4.46
C PRO A 457 -23.99 -19.46 5.98
N ASN A 458 -24.14 -18.31 6.63
CA ASN A 458 -23.79 -18.12 8.04
C ASN A 458 -24.53 -19.08 9.01
N ASN A 459 -25.71 -19.61 8.64
CA ASN A 459 -26.42 -20.61 9.44
C ASN A 459 -25.67 -21.97 9.52
N VAL A 460 -24.94 -22.35 8.47
CA VAL A 460 -24.11 -23.57 8.46
C VAL A 460 -22.89 -23.36 9.33
N LEU A 461 -22.18 -22.24 9.16
CA LEU A 461 -21.04 -21.90 10.00
C LEU A 461 -21.45 -21.82 11.48
N ALA A 462 -22.59 -21.18 11.80
CA ALA A 462 -23.14 -21.15 13.15
C ALA A 462 -23.39 -22.56 13.69
N SER A 463 -23.86 -23.48 12.87
CA SER A 463 -24.09 -24.88 13.27
C SER A 463 -22.80 -25.65 13.51
N VAL A 464 -21.75 -25.42 12.70
CA VAL A 464 -20.39 -25.94 12.95
C VAL A 464 -19.87 -25.45 14.30
N LEU A 465 -20.01 -24.15 14.57
CA LEU A 465 -19.62 -23.56 15.84
C LEU A 465 -20.43 -24.14 17.01
N GLN A 466 -21.75 -24.29 16.88
CA GLN A 466 -22.59 -24.93 17.89
C GLN A 466 -22.08 -26.32 18.28
N GLY A 467 -21.84 -27.20 17.30
CA GLY A 467 -21.34 -28.56 17.57
C GLY A 467 -19.96 -28.56 18.23
N LEU A 468 -19.08 -27.65 17.80
CA LEU A 468 -17.75 -27.50 18.39
C LEU A 468 -17.81 -26.99 19.86
N PHE A 469 -18.72 -26.07 20.18
CA PHE A 469 -18.91 -25.57 21.55
C PHE A 469 -19.69 -26.56 22.44
N ASP A 470 -20.59 -27.37 21.88
CA ASP A 470 -21.29 -28.42 22.63
C ASP A 470 -20.35 -29.57 23.05
N THR A 471 -19.24 -29.76 22.34
CA THR A 471 -18.16 -30.69 22.73
C THR A 471 -17.14 -29.99 23.62
N ASP A 472 -16.19 -29.26 23.03
CA ASP A 472 -15.03 -28.67 23.70
C ASP A 472 -15.31 -27.34 24.42
N GLY A 473 -16.49 -26.75 24.22
CA GLY A 473 -16.88 -25.49 24.85
C GLY A 473 -17.37 -25.65 26.29
N TYR A 474 -17.20 -24.61 27.10
CA TYR A 474 -17.69 -24.55 28.46
C TYR A 474 -18.26 -23.16 28.79
N VAL A 475 -19.19 -23.12 29.74
CA VAL A 475 -19.70 -21.89 30.35
C VAL A 475 -19.20 -21.86 31.78
N SER A 476 -18.52 -20.80 32.18
CA SER A 476 -18.03 -20.69 33.55
C SER A 476 -18.09 -19.28 34.10
N ASN A 477 -18.11 -19.21 35.43
CA ASN A 477 -18.00 -17.96 36.17
C ASN A 477 -16.60 -17.88 36.79
N SER A 478 -15.90 -16.77 36.55
CA SER A 478 -14.58 -16.53 37.14
C SER A 478 -14.68 -16.37 38.66
N ARG A 479 -13.57 -16.58 39.39
CA ARG A 479 -13.45 -16.30 40.83
C ARG A 479 -13.84 -14.86 41.21
N HIS A 480 -13.75 -13.92 40.26
CA HIS A 480 -14.14 -12.52 40.43
C HIS A 480 -15.56 -12.19 39.87
N GLY A 481 -16.39 -13.21 39.60
CA GLY A 481 -17.78 -13.02 39.15
C GLY A 481 -17.97 -12.71 37.66
N SER A 482 -16.92 -12.80 36.83
CA SER A 482 -17.04 -12.58 35.38
C SER A 482 -17.46 -13.86 34.65
N VAL A 483 -18.67 -13.86 34.09
CA VAL A 483 -19.20 -14.91 33.19
C VAL A 483 -18.44 -14.91 31.87
N HIS A 484 -18.11 -16.11 31.38
CA HIS A 484 -17.54 -16.28 30.05
C HIS A 484 -17.87 -17.66 29.45
N VAL A 485 -17.93 -17.70 28.13
CA VAL A 485 -17.93 -18.95 27.35
C VAL A 485 -16.52 -19.16 26.85
N GLY A 486 -15.97 -20.36 27.03
CA GLY A 486 -14.61 -20.68 26.63
C GLY A 486 -14.53 -21.94 25.78
N LEU A 487 -13.50 -22.02 24.94
CA LEU A 487 -13.09 -23.24 24.25
C LEU A 487 -11.57 -23.37 24.33
N THR A 488 -11.07 -24.59 24.50
CA THR A 488 -9.63 -24.87 24.54
C THR A 488 -9.25 -25.87 23.45
N THR A 489 -8.22 -25.56 22.66
CA THR A 489 -7.72 -26.45 21.61
C THR A 489 -6.20 -26.50 21.61
N ILE A 490 -5.63 -27.59 21.09
CA ILE A 490 -4.19 -27.72 20.83
C ILE A 490 -3.81 -27.26 19.42
N SER A 491 -4.79 -27.04 18.54
CA SER A 491 -4.55 -26.58 17.16
C SER A 491 -4.49 -25.06 17.10
N PRO A 492 -3.34 -24.46 16.70
CA PRO A 492 -3.27 -23.02 16.46
C PRO A 492 -4.17 -22.60 15.30
N LYS A 493 -4.22 -23.40 14.22
CA LYS A 493 -5.07 -23.14 13.04
C LYS A 493 -6.55 -23.08 13.38
N LEU A 494 -7.03 -23.99 14.24
CA LEU A 494 -8.40 -23.93 14.74
C LEU A 494 -8.61 -22.69 15.58
N ALA A 495 -7.63 -22.30 16.40
CA ALA A 495 -7.78 -21.13 17.25
C ALA A 495 -7.91 -19.82 16.44
N ASP A 496 -7.11 -19.68 15.39
CA ASP A 496 -7.12 -18.51 14.50
C ASP A 496 -8.39 -18.46 13.64
N SER A 497 -8.74 -19.59 13.00
CA SER A 497 -9.97 -19.68 12.20
C SER A 497 -11.24 -19.52 13.05
N LEU A 498 -11.26 -20.02 14.29
CA LEU A 498 -12.38 -19.82 15.23
C LEU A 498 -12.51 -18.35 15.66
N GLN A 499 -11.40 -17.64 15.86
CA GLN A 499 -11.43 -16.21 16.17
C GLN A 499 -12.07 -15.39 15.04
N LEU A 500 -11.77 -15.69 13.77
CA LEU A 500 -12.38 -15.03 12.61
C LEU A 500 -13.83 -15.49 12.35
N ALA A 501 -14.12 -16.78 12.53
CA ALA A 501 -15.47 -17.33 12.36
C ALA A 501 -16.46 -16.67 13.33
N LEU A 502 -16.08 -16.48 14.59
CA LEU A 502 -16.90 -15.76 15.58
C LEU A 502 -17.07 -14.28 15.22
N LEU A 503 -16.06 -13.67 14.59
CA LEU A 503 -16.10 -12.28 14.15
C LEU A 503 -17.08 -12.04 12.98
N LYS A 504 -17.40 -13.06 12.16
CA LYS A 504 -18.51 -12.99 11.18
C LYS A 504 -19.88 -12.79 11.84
N PHE A 505 -20.02 -13.12 13.13
CA PHE A 505 -21.23 -12.87 13.92
C PHE A 505 -21.10 -11.65 14.84
N GLY A 506 -20.01 -10.87 14.70
CA GLY A 506 -19.73 -9.69 15.51
C GLY A 506 -19.26 -10.03 16.93
N ILE A 507 -18.85 -11.28 17.18
CA ILE A 507 -18.42 -11.75 18.50
C ILE A 507 -16.90 -11.57 18.61
N ILE A 508 -16.48 -10.57 19.38
CA ILE A 508 -15.06 -10.30 19.62
C ILE A 508 -14.56 -11.18 20.78
N VAL A 509 -13.56 -12.02 20.52
CA VAL A 509 -13.04 -12.99 21.49
C VAL A 509 -11.59 -12.73 21.87
N LYS A 510 -11.22 -13.15 23.08
CA LYS A 510 -9.84 -13.13 23.54
C LYS A 510 -9.19 -14.50 23.37
N LYS A 511 -8.15 -14.57 22.54
CA LYS A 511 -7.28 -15.74 22.35
C LYS A 511 -6.08 -15.65 23.29
N ARG A 512 -5.75 -16.74 23.97
CA ARG A 512 -4.55 -16.83 24.82
C ARG A 512 -3.86 -18.18 24.63
N LYS A 513 -2.54 -18.15 24.46
CA LYS A 513 -1.71 -19.36 24.54
C LYS A 513 -1.36 -19.64 26.02
N ARG A 514 -1.56 -20.88 26.47
CA ARG A 514 -1.14 -21.37 27.79
C ARG A 514 -0.06 -22.41 27.59
N ALA A 515 1.13 -22.13 28.14
CA ALA A 515 2.23 -23.09 28.20
C ALA A 515 1.80 -24.25 29.09
N LYS A 516 1.48 -25.38 28.48
CA LYS A 516 0.99 -26.59 29.15
C LYS A 516 1.85 -27.80 28.81
N ALA A 517 2.67 -27.73 27.76
CA ALA A 517 3.61 -28.78 27.43
C ALA A 517 4.55 -29.08 28.62
N GLY A 518 4.71 -30.36 28.94
CA GLY A 518 5.52 -30.85 30.07
C GLY A 518 4.84 -30.80 31.44
N GLN A 519 3.66 -30.17 31.57
CA GLN A 519 2.93 -30.17 32.86
C GLN A 519 2.19 -31.48 33.09
N ILE A 520 2.27 -31.97 34.33
CA ILE A 520 1.57 -33.16 34.78
C ILE A 520 0.22 -32.75 35.38
N ALA A 521 -0.87 -33.21 34.78
CA ALA A 521 -2.20 -33.11 35.37
C ALA A 521 -2.50 -34.41 36.13
N VAL A 522 -2.73 -34.30 37.43
CA VAL A 522 -3.14 -35.42 38.29
C VAL A 522 -4.67 -35.43 38.35
N GLY A 523 -5.29 -36.36 37.62
CA GLY A 523 -6.72 -36.66 37.75
C GLY A 523 -6.98 -37.63 38.91
N LYS A 524 -8.26 -37.90 39.22
CA LYS A 524 -8.66 -38.77 40.34
C LYS A 524 -8.00 -40.17 40.32
N ASN A 525 -7.61 -40.69 39.14
CA ASN A 525 -6.96 -42.02 38.98
C ASN A 525 -5.96 -42.09 37.80
N ILE A 526 -5.60 -40.96 37.17
CA ILE A 526 -4.74 -40.95 35.97
C ILE A 526 -3.82 -39.73 36.01
N THR A 527 -2.53 -39.97 35.80
CA THR A 527 -1.52 -38.92 35.62
C THR A 527 -1.32 -38.69 34.13
N VAL A 528 -1.66 -37.50 33.63
CA VAL A 528 -1.52 -37.15 32.21
C VAL A 528 -0.51 -36.02 32.06
N THR A 529 0.61 -36.31 31.40
CA THR A 529 1.56 -35.29 30.97
C THR A 529 1.06 -34.65 29.69
N SER A 530 0.80 -33.34 29.73
CA SER A 530 0.40 -32.60 28.54
C SER A 530 1.58 -32.46 27.58
N ARG A 531 1.40 -32.89 26.33
CA ARG A 531 2.45 -32.87 25.29
C ARG A 531 2.48 -31.58 24.46
N HIS A 532 1.44 -30.77 24.58
CA HIS A 532 1.24 -29.58 23.74
C HIS A 532 0.80 -28.38 24.57
N ASP A 533 1.10 -27.20 24.05
CA ASP A 533 0.50 -25.97 24.52
C ASP A 533 -0.97 -25.89 24.12
N GLN A 534 -1.75 -25.13 24.88
CA GLN A 534 -3.19 -24.99 24.69
C GLN A 534 -3.54 -23.55 24.33
N TYR A 535 -4.40 -23.40 23.33
CA TYR A 535 -5.00 -22.13 22.93
C TYR A 535 -6.40 -22.04 23.53
N CYS A 536 -6.60 -21.05 24.40
CA CYS A 536 -7.87 -20.76 25.05
C CYS A 536 -8.54 -19.57 24.34
N ILE A 537 -9.77 -19.77 23.90
CA ILE A 537 -10.61 -18.73 23.29
C ILE A 537 -11.73 -18.44 24.26
N GLU A 538 -11.85 -17.18 24.67
CA GLU A 538 -12.81 -16.74 25.68
C GLU A 538 -13.70 -15.64 25.12
N ILE A 539 -15.01 -15.91 25.11
CA ILE A 539 -16.08 -14.96 24.83
C ILE A 539 -16.45 -14.30 26.16
N ARG A 540 -16.23 -12.99 26.25
CA ARG A 540 -16.46 -12.19 27.46
C ARG A 540 -17.25 -10.93 27.13
N GLY A 541 -17.91 -10.40 28.15
CA GLY A 541 -18.70 -9.18 28.04
C GLY A 541 -20.14 -9.46 27.58
N LYS A 542 -21.09 -8.72 28.13
CA LYS A 542 -22.53 -8.95 27.94
C LYS A 542 -22.92 -9.04 26.46
N LYS A 543 -22.56 -8.03 25.67
CA LYS A 543 -22.85 -7.96 24.23
C LYS A 543 -22.36 -9.19 23.44
N ASN A 544 -21.11 -9.63 23.66
CA ASN A 544 -20.57 -10.78 22.95
C ASN A 544 -21.25 -12.09 23.38
N LEU A 545 -21.64 -12.21 24.65
CA LEU A 545 -22.35 -13.38 25.16
C LEU A 545 -23.80 -13.44 24.65
N GLU A 546 -24.48 -12.30 24.54
CA GLU A 546 -25.81 -12.18 23.94
C GLU A 546 -25.74 -12.53 22.44
N LEU A 547 -24.78 -11.97 21.69
CA LEU A 547 -24.54 -12.34 20.29
C LEU A 547 -24.25 -13.83 20.13
N PHE A 548 -23.45 -14.42 21.03
CA PHE A 548 -23.21 -15.85 21.02
C PHE A 548 -24.51 -16.61 21.29
N GLN A 549 -25.27 -16.27 22.33
CA GLN A 549 -26.53 -16.92 22.68
C GLN A 549 -27.55 -16.89 21.52
N ASP A 550 -27.66 -15.74 20.84
CA ASP A 550 -28.68 -15.50 19.82
C ASP A 550 -28.29 -16.08 18.45
N LYS A 551 -27.02 -15.98 18.06
CA LYS A 551 -26.56 -16.37 16.72
C LYS A 551 -26.00 -17.78 16.65
N ILE A 552 -25.44 -18.30 17.75
CA ILE A 552 -24.78 -19.60 17.82
C ILE A 552 -25.44 -20.44 18.91
N GLY A 553 -25.19 -20.14 20.18
CA GLY A 553 -25.79 -20.82 21.32
C GLY A 553 -25.30 -22.26 21.48
N PHE A 554 -26.03 -23.02 22.29
CA PHE A 554 -25.80 -24.44 22.54
C PHE A 554 -27.04 -25.24 22.18
N GLN A 555 -26.86 -26.43 21.61
CA GLN A 555 -27.93 -27.39 21.44
C GLN A 555 -28.19 -28.20 22.71
N LEU A 556 -27.16 -28.43 23.53
CA LEU A 556 -27.28 -29.15 24.80
C LEU A 556 -28.08 -28.34 25.82
N LYS A 557 -29.18 -28.92 26.31
CA LYS A 557 -30.12 -28.25 27.22
C LYS A 557 -29.43 -27.70 28.48
N ARG A 558 -28.49 -28.46 29.03
CA ARG A 558 -27.72 -28.09 30.22
C ARG A 558 -26.87 -26.84 29.99
N LYS A 559 -26.05 -26.81 28.93
CA LYS A 559 -25.18 -25.67 28.60
C LYS A 559 -26.00 -24.44 28.24
N LYS A 560 -27.06 -24.62 27.45
CA LYS A 560 -28.00 -23.56 27.06
C LYS A 560 -28.62 -22.87 28.29
N ARG A 561 -29.25 -23.63 29.19
CA ARG A 561 -29.84 -23.08 30.43
C ARG A 561 -28.81 -22.37 31.30
N THR A 562 -27.61 -22.93 31.40
CA THR A 562 -26.52 -22.34 32.19
C THR A 562 -26.09 -20.99 31.61
N LEU A 563 -25.95 -20.89 30.29
CA LEU A 563 -25.62 -19.64 29.61
C LEU A 563 -26.71 -18.59 29.85
N GLU A 564 -27.97 -18.92 29.59
CA GLU A 564 -29.12 -18.02 29.75
C GLU A 564 -29.19 -17.45 31.18
N GLN A 565 -29.05 -18.32 32.19
CA GLN A 565 -29.07 -17.92 33.60
C GLN A 565 -27.90 -17.00 33.98
N LEU A 566 -26.71 -17.24 33.43
CA LEU A 566 -25.53 -16.44 33.75
C LEU A 566 -25.51 -15.10 33.01
N VAL A 567 -25.96 -15.07 31.75
CA VAL A 567 -26.06 -13.83 30.95
C VAL A 567 -27.11 -12.88 31.54
N ALA A 568 -28.27 -13.41 31.96
CA ALA A 568 -29.32 -12.63 32.60
C ALA A 568 -28.86 -11.92 33.89
N LYS A 569 -27.90 -12.51 34.61
CA LYS A 569 -27.33 -11.93 35.84
C LYS A 569 -26.32 -10.81 35.60
N ILE A 570 -25.94 -10.50 34.35
CA ILE A 570 -24.97 -9.44 34.05
C ILE A 570 -25.68 -8.07 34.05
N PRO A 571 -25.41 -7.19 35.04
CA PRO A 571 -26.24 -6.02 35.30
C PRO A 571 -26.06 -4.89 34.28
N LYS A 572 -24.86 -4.73 33.69
CA LYS A 572 -24.55 -3.66 32.74
C LYS A 572 -23.65 -4.13 31.62
N GLU A 573 -23.83 -3.55 30.44
CA GLU A 573 -22.90 -3.66 29.33
C GLU A 573 -21.67 -2.77 29.62
N ASN A 574 -20.53 -3.40 29.90
CA ASN A 574 -19.26 -2.70 30.04
C ASN A 574 -18.17 -3.55 29.39
N THR A 575 -17.41 -2.96 28.47
CA THR A 575 -16.33 -3.64 27.74
C THR A 575 -15.06 -2.80 27.81
N ASN A 576 -13.95 -3.48 28.10
CA ASN A 576 -12.61 -2.90 28.01
C ASN A 576 -11.92 -3.30 26.68
N ILE A 577 -12.66 -3.94 25.75
CA ILE A 577 -12.12 -4.43 24.49
C ILE A 577 -12.48 -3.45 23.36
N ASP A 578 -13.77 -3.18 23.15
CA ASP A 578 -14.24 -2.23 22.13
C ASP A 578 -14.28 -0.81 22.70
N VAL A 579 -13.09 -0.25 22.87
CA VAL A 579 -12.85 1.12 23.36
C VAL A 579 -12.22 1.97 22.28
N ILE A 580 -12.40 3.29 22.38
CA ILE A 580 -11.81 4.27 21.47
C ILE A 580 -10.70 4.99 22.23
N PRO A 581 -9.43 4.71 21.88
CA PRO A 581 -8.27 5.27 22.54
C PRO A 581 -7.98 6.70 22.07
N GLU A 582 -7.25 7.44 22.90
CA GLU A 582 -6.57 8.69 22.50
C GLU A 582 -7.47 9.82 21.93
N ILE A 583 -8.78 9.81 22.21
CA ILE A 583 -9.73 10.86 21.79
C ILE A 583 -10.05 11.91 22.88
N ALA A 584 -9.17 12.03 23.87
CA ALA A 584 -9.42 12.87 25.05
C ALA A 584 -9.56 14.36 24.71
N GLU A 585 -8.76 14.85 23.76
CA GLU A 585 -8.78 16.25 23.32
C GLU A 585 -10.06 16.58 22.56
N GLN A 586 -10.45 15.71 21.62
CA GLN A 586 -11.68 15.84 20.83
C GLN A 586 -12.93 15.82 21.72
N LEU A 587 -12.90 15.05 22.82
CA LEU A 587 -13.98 15.06 23.82
C LEU A 587 -14.01 16.35 24.65
N LYS A 588 -12.85 16.98 24.89
CA LYS A 588 -12.80 18.29 25.58
C LYS A 588 -13.38 19.40 24.69
N GLU A 589 -13.08 19.40 23.39
CA GLU A 589 -13.57 20.41 22.43
C GLU A 589 -15.10 20.51 22.40
N ILE A 590 -15.81 19.40 22.57
CA ILE A 590 -17.29 19.36 22.57
C ILE A 590 -17.92 19.52 23.97
N ASN A 591 -17.18 20.06 24.95
CA ASN A 591 -17.61 20.17 26.36
C ASN A 591 -18.05 18.84 27.00
N ALA A 592 -17.65 17.69 26.42
CA ALA A 592 -17.83 16.36 26.99
C ALA A 592 -16.64 15.92 27.86
N GLY A 593 -15.68 16.83 28.11
CA GLY A 593 -14.45 16.56 28.85
C GLY A 593 -14.65 16.11 30.30
N TRP A 594 -15.80 16.43 30.93
CA TRP A 594 -16.16 15.93 32.27
C TRP A 594 -16.30 14.40 32.31
N ILE A 595 -16.61 13.77 31.17
CA ILE A 595 -16.70 12.31 31.01
C ILE A 595 -15.30 11.68 31.11
N TYR A 596 -14.28 12.37 30.59
CA TYR A 596 -12.88 11.94 30.63
C TYR A 596 -12.22 12.30 31.97
N LYS A 597 -12.49 13.49 32.55
CA LYS A 597 -11.95 13.93 33.85
C LYS A 597 -12.30 13.00 35.03
N LYS A 598 -13.39 12.22 34.94
CA LYS A 598 -13.76 11.20 35.94
C LYS A 598 -13.17 9.80 35.68
N GLN A 599 -12.58 9.53 34.50
CA GLN A 599 -12.13 8.19 34.11
C GLN A 599 -10.73 8.25 33.47
N LYS A 600 -9.69 7.72 34.16
CA LYS A 600 -8.36 7.39 33.57
C LYS A 600 -8.42 6.28 32.50
N ARG A 601 -9.56 6.07 31.81
CA ARG A 601 -9.81 4.92 30.93
C ARG A 601 -10.44 5.37 29.61
N ASN A 602 -10.09 4.67 28.53
CA ASN A 602 -10.68 4.85 27.20
C ASN A 602 -12.20 4.65 27.25
N ILE A 603 -12.93 5.40 26.42
CA ILE A 603 -14.39 5.34 26.36
C ILE A 603 -14.82 4.15 25.50
N SER A 604 -15.87 3.43 25.89
CA SER A 604 -16.43 2.37 25.05
C SER A 604 -17.15 2.95 23.83
N ASN A 605 -17.12 2.24 22.69
CA ASN A 605 -17.84 2.66 21.48
C ASN A 605 -19.33 2.89 21.75
N ALA A 606 -19.98 2.01 22.53
CA ALA A 606 -21.39 2.15 22.91
C ALA A 606 -21.69 3.44 23.67
N LYS A 607 -20.76 3.87 24.55
CA LYS A 607 -20.90 5.15 25.28
C LYS A 607 -20.63 6.33 24.34
N LEU A 608 -19.66 6.22 23.43
CA LEU A 608 -19.43 7.26 22.41
C LEU A 608 -20.66 7.44 21.51
N LYS A 609 -21.29 6.36 21.03
CA LYS A 609 -22.54 6.45 20.23
C LYS A 609 -23.65 7.23 20.93
N LYS A 610 -23.88 6.96 22.22
CA LYS A 610 -24.88 7.69 23.03
C LYS A 610 -24.55 9.17 23.18
N ILE A 611 -23.26 9.53 23.19
CA ILE A 611 -22.80 10.91 23.28
C ILE A 611 -22.97 11.61 21.93
N THR A 612 -22.54 10.97 20.83
CA THR A 612 -22.63 11.54 19.48
C THR A 612 -24.07 11.67 18.98
N GLN A 613 -25.02 10.90 19.52
CA GLN A 613 -26.45 11.10 19.28
C GLN A 613 -26.99 12.40 19.88
N LYS A 614 -26.36 12.92 20.93
CA LYS A 614 -26.79 14.15 21.63
C LYS A 614 -26.04 15.40 21.17
N LEU A 615 -25.03 15.26 20.30
CA LEU A 615 -24.14 16.33 19.87
C LEU A 615 -24.06 16.37 18.35
N GLU A 616 -24.57 17.44 17.73
CA GLU A 616 -24.73 17.51 16.28
C GLU A 616 -23.41 17.79 15.51
N ASN A 617 -22.42 18.42 16.14
CA ASN A 617 -21.39 19.19 15.43
C ASN A 617 -19.98 18.55 15.29
N ASN A 618 -19.77 17.24 15.55
CA ASN A 618 -18.45 16.62 15.33
C ASN A 618 -18.49 15.40 14.39
N HIS A 619 -18.17 15.64 13.13
CA HIS A 619 -18.17 14.62 12.06
C HIS A 619 -17.15 13.49 12.32
N PHE A 620 -15.98 13.81 12.88
CA PHE A 620 -14.93 12.82 13.19
C PHE A 620 -15.36 11.82 14.28
N LEU A 621 -15.92 12.30 15.39
CA LEU A 621 -16.40 11.42 16.46
C LEU A 621 -17.61 10.57 16.03
N LYS A 622 -18.52 11.14 15.21
CA LYS A 622 -19.62 10.38 14.61
C LYS A 622 -19.10 9.27 13.69
N LYS A 623 -18.11 9.58 12.85
CA LYS A 623 -17.43 8.61 11.98
C LYS A 623 -16.79 7.48 12.79
N LEU A 624 -15.97 7.80 13.81
CA LEU A 624 -15.37 6.79 14.70
C LEU A 624 -16.41 5.94 15.45
N ALA A 625 -17.51 6.55 15.88
CA ALA A 625 -18.58 5.84 16.58
C ALA A 625 -19.29 4.85 15.65
N ASN A 626 -19.53 5.23 14.40
CA ASN A 626 -20.29 4.43 13.44
C ASN A 626 -19.47 3.41 12.65
N ALA A 627 -18.16 3.67 12.47
CA ALA A 627 -17.27 2.81 11.71
C ALA A 627 -17.32 1.34 12.17
N ASN A 628 -17.12 0.38 11.28
CA ASN A 628 -17.13 -1.04 11.62
C ASN A 628 -15.75 -1.55 12.09
N ILE A 629 -15.00 -0.70 12.80
CA ILE A 629 -13.63 -0.97 13.26
C ILE A 629 -13.47 -0.72 14.76
N PHE A 630 -12.78 -1.59 15.48
CA PHE A 630 -12.34 -1.32 16.84
C PHE A 630 -10.82 -1.27 16.92
N TRP A 631 -10.34 -0.68 18.00
CA TRP A 631 -8.93 -0.43 18.21
C TRP A 631 -8.37 -1.44 19.20
N ASP A 632 -7.43 -2.26 18.73
CA ASP A 632 -6.82 -3.33 19.52
C ASP A 632 -5.36 -2.96 19.80
N PRO A 633 -4.92 -2.87 21.07
CA PRO A 633 -3.54 -2.50 21.38
C PRO A 633 -2.58 -3.61 20.98
N ILE A 634 -1.41 -3.24 20.45
CA ILE A 634 -0.31 -4.17 20.19
C ILE A 634 0.26 -4.62 21.53
N LYS A 635 0.26 -5.93 21.75
CA LYS A 635 0.80 -6.55 22.96
C LYS A 635 2.27 -6.94 22.79
N THR A 636 2.61 -7.52 21.64
CA THR A 636 4.00 -7.89 21.32
C THR A 636 4.29 -7.63 19.87
N LYS A 637 5.54 -7.28 19.59
CA LYS A 637 6.09 -7.17 18.25
C LYS A 637 7.45 -7.87 18.20
N GLU A 638 7.55 -8.90 17.37
CA GLU A 638 8.74 -9.74 17.27
C GLU A 638 9.25 -9.79 15.83
N TYR A 639 10.58 -9.73 15.66
CA TYR A 639 11.19 -9.99 14.36
C TYR A 639 11.64 -11.44 14.28
N PHE A 640 11.40 -12.09 13.14
CA PHE A 640 11.80 -13.48 12.92
C PHE A 640 12.26 -13.72 11.49
N LYS A 641 13.01 -14.79 11.28
CA LYS A 641 13.37 -15.28 9.94
C LYS A 641 12.28 -16.24 9.46
N PRO A 642 11.65 -16.01 8.28
CA PRO A 642 10.60 -16.89 7.81
C PRO A 642 11.14 -18.29 7.50
N ALA A 643 10.33 -19.30 7.81
CA ALA A 643 10.59 -20.70 7.49
C ALA A 643 10.05 -21.11 6.11
N TYR A 644 9.49 -20.17 5.35
CA TYR A 644 8.84 -20.36 4.07
C TYR A 644 9.54 -19.53 2.98
N SER A 645 9.45 -20.01 1.73
CA SER A 645 10.18 -19.44 0.59
C SER A 645 9.50 -18.19 0.00
N PHE A 646 8.18 -18.06 0.15
CA PHE A 646 7.40 -17.00 -0.47
C PHE A 646 6.51 -16.28 0.54
N VAL A 647 6.22 -15.01 0.26
CA VAL A 647 5.21 -14.15 0.86
C VAL A 647 4.26 -13.68 -0.25
N TYR A 648 3.06 -13.27 0.14
CA TYR A 648 1.98 -13.02 -0.82
C TYR A 648 1.35 -11.65 -0.57
N ASP A 649 0.75 -11.08 -1.62
CA ASP A 649 0.02 -9.82 -1.55
C ASP A 649 -1.07 -9.72 -2.63
N PHE A 650 -1.98 -8.74 -2.50
CA PHE A 650 -2.99 -8.38 -3.50
C PHE A 650 -2.81 -6.95 -3.98
N THR A 651 -2.99 -6.72 -5.29
CA THR A 651 -3.28 -5.38 -5.80
C THR A 651 -4.80 -5.21 -5.86
N VAL A 652 -5.36 -4.56 -4.84
CA VAL A 652 -6.76 -4.13 -4.79
C VAL A 652 -6.89 -2.71 -5.33
N LYS A 653 -7.80 -2.50 -6.29
CA LYS A 653 -8.06 -1.20 -6.91
C LYS A 653 -8.84 -0.28 -5.96
N GLU A 654 -8.78 1.02 -6.21
CA GLU A 654 -9.57 2.09 -5.56
C GLU A 654 -9.19 2.39 -4.10
N HIS A 655 -9.25 1.39 -3.23
CA HIS A 655 -9.07 1.57 -1.78
C HIS A 655 -7.70 1.12 -1.27
N HIS A 656 -6.92 0.42 -2.09
CA HIS A 656 -5.53 0.06 -1.83
C HIS A 656 -5.27 -0.69 -0.51
N ASN A 657 -6.24 -1.47 -0.01
CA ASN A 657 -6.08 -2.30 1.18
C ASN A 657 -6.99 -3.54 1.16
N PHE A 658 -6.72 -4.51 2.03
CA PHE A 658 -7.55 -5.68 2.26
C PHE A 658 -7.44 -6.19 3.71
N ILE A 659 -8.26 -7.19 4.07
CA ILE A 659 -8.28 -7.76 5.43
C ILE A 659 -7.49 -9.07 5.49
N ALA A 660 -6.52 -9.16 6.41
CA ALA A 660 -5.77 -10.37 6.72
C ALA A 660 -5.69 -10.63 8.23
N ASN A 661 -6.01 -11.84 8.69
CA ASN A 661 -6.09 -12.21 10.12
C ASN A 661 -6.87 -11.23 11.01
N GLY A 662 -7.81 -10.47 10.43
CA GLY A 662 -8.55 -9.43 11.15
C GLY A 662 -7.77 -8.12 11.35
N PHE A 663 -6.83 -7.81 10.46
CA PHE A 663 -6.17 -6.51 10.33
C PHE A 663 -6.42 -5.92 8.95
N PHE A 664 -6.40 -4.59 8.85
CA PHE A 664 -6.36 -3.88 7.57
C PHE A 664 -4.92 -3.71 7.11
N VAL A 665 -4.62 -4.24 5.93
CA VAL A 665 -3.28 -4.30 5.37
C VAL A 665 -3.24 -3.49 4.08
N HIS A 666 -2.29 -2.57 3.95
CA HIS A 666 -2.11 -1.76 2.75
C HIS A 666 -1.44 -2.54 1.62
N ASN A 667 -1.86 -2.31 0.38
CA ASN A 667 -1.33 -2.96 -0.83
C ASN A 667 0.07 -2.46 -1.20
N THR A 668 0.83 -3.31 -1.91
CA THR A 668 2.09 -2.96 -2.60
C THR A 668 1.90 -1.92 -3.72
N ALA A 669 2.74 -0.87 -3.74
CA ALA A 669 3.02 0.00 -4.89
C ALA A 669 4.55 0.15 -5.15
N SER A 670 5.14 -0.82 -5.88
CA SER A 670 6.50 -0.96 -6.49
C SER A 670 7.82 -0.35 -5.88
N ALA A 671 8.83 -1.21 -5.59
CA ALA A 671 10.28 -0.99 -5.25
C ALA A 671 11.07 -2.29 -4.85
N VAL A 672 11.94 -2.75 -5.74
CA VAL A 672 12.67 -4.04 -5.85
C VAL A 672 13.69 -4.44 -4.78
N LYS A 673 13.80 -5.76 -4.50
CA LYS A 673 14.90 -6.49 -3.83
C LYS A 673 15.67 -7.37 -4.83
N ASP A 674 16.99 -7.57 -4.66
CA ASP A 674 17.79 -8.59 -5.41
C ASP A 674 19.27 -8.74 -4.98
N ASP A 675 20.05 -9.80 -5.26
CA ASP A 675 19.76 -11.22 -5.58
C ASP A 675 20.93 -12.21 -5.29
N PHE A 676 21.92 -11.88 -4.44
CA PHE A 676 23.03 -12.79 -4.14
C PHE A 676 22.92 -13.39 -2.73
N GLY A 677 23.23 -14.69 -2.62
CA GLY A 677 22.88 -15.63 -1.53
C GLY A 677 23.26 -15.26 -0.09
N GLU A 678 23.91 -14.13 0.18
CA GLU A 678 24.39 -13.71 1.50
C GLU A 678 23.72 -12.38 1.89
N GLY A 679 22.56 -12.36 2.54
CA GLY A 679 22.56 -12.26 4.00
C GLY A 679 22.45 -10.81 4.47
N GLY A 680 23.18 -9.92 3.82
CA GLY A 680 23.30 -8.51 4.16
C GLY A 680 22.15 -7.65 3.64
N TRP A 681 21.91 -6.56 4.36
CA TRP A 681 21.18 -5.41 3.84
C TRP A 681 22.16 -4.62 2.97
N THR A 682 21.94 -4.55 1.67
CA THR A 682 22.66 -3.60 0.81
C THR A 682 21.82 -2.33 0.70
N LEU A 683 22.47 -1.20 0.92
CA LEU A 683 21.85 0.11 0.90
C LEU A 683 21.74 0.53 -0.56
N LYS A 684 20.56 0.38 -1.19
CA LYS A 684 20.37 0.91 -2.55
C LYS A 684 20.41 2.43 -2.50
N ALA A 685 21.31 2.96 -3.33
CA ALA A 685 21.40 4.36 -3.68
C ALA A 685 20.01 4.93 -4.03
N GLY A 686 19.58 5.98 -3.33
CA GLY A 686 18.36 6.72 -3.69
C GLY A 686 18.48 7.36 -5.07
N ALA A 687 17.38 7.89 -5.62
CA ALA A 687 17.36 8.50 -6.97
C ALA A 687 18.49 9.52 -7.19
N LEU A 688 18.81 10.34 -6.17
CA LEU A 688 19.91 11.29 -6.21
C LEU A 688 21.30 10.64 -6.21
N VAL A 689 21.47 9.52 -5.51
CA VAL A 689 22.75 8.80 -5.49
C VAL A 689 22.98 8.09 -6.82
N LEU A 690 21.94 7.49 -7.40
CA LEU A 690 22.00 6.86 -8.72
C LEU A 690 22.26 7.87 -9.84
N ALA A 691 21.69 9.07 -9.71
CA ALA A 691 21.88 10.15 -10.66
C ALA A 691 23.25 10.84 -10.56
N ASN A 692 24.15 10.47 -9.61
CA ASN A 692 25.43 11.15 -9.36
C ASN A 692 26.20 11.50 -10.64
N GLY A 693 26.56 12.77 -10.86
CA GLY A 693 27.22 13.24 -12.09
C GLY A 693 26.29 13.47 -13.30
N GLY A 694 24.99 13.21 -13.17
CA GLY A 694 23.96 13.41 -14.18
C GLY A 694 22.77 14.25 -13.67
N LEU A 695 21.58 13.99 -14.21
CA LEU A 695 20.34 14.73 -13.94
C LEU A 695 19.33 13.89 -13.14
N ALA A 696 18.93 14.36 -11.96
CA ALA A 696 17.78 13.85 -11.23
C ALA A 696 16.52 14.63 -11.61
N ILE A 697 15.53 13.92 -12.13
CA ILE A 697 14.27 14.48 -12.61
C ILE A 697 13.18 14.05 -11.62
N ILE A 698 12.55 15.02 -10.93
CA ILE A 698 11.58 14.76 -9.87
C ILE A 698 10.24 15.39 -10.22
N ASP A 699 9.23 14.57 -10.47
CA ASP A 699 7.85 15.04 -10.65
C ASP A 699 7.07 14.99 -9.33
N GLU A 700 6.05 15.83 -9.19
CA GLU A 700 5.28 16.02 -7.94
C GLU A 700 6.17 16.31 -6.71
N PHE A 701 7.15 17.21 -6.87
CA PHE A 701 8.10 17.61 -5.83
C PHE A 701 7.41 18.18 -4.57
N ASP A 702 6.18 18.71 -4.70
CA ASP A 702 5.34 19.13 -3.57
C ASP A 702 4.89 17.97 -2.67
N LYS A 703 4.75 16.75 -3.22
CA LYS A 703 4.19 15.58 -2.51
C LYS A 703 5.26 14.71 -1.82
N MET A 704 6.49 15.20 -1.72
CA MET A 704 7.59 14.46 -1.09
C MET A 704 7.40 14.30 0.42
N GLU A 705 7.72 13.11 0.92
CA GLU A 705 7.71 12.78 2.34
C GLU A 705 8.76 13.58 3.12
N THR A 706 8.54 13.76 4.43
CA THR A 706 9.41 14.59 5.30
C THR A 706 10.86 14.08 5.40
N GLU A 707 11.05 12.77 5.30
CA GLU A 707 12.36 12.10 5.29
C GLU A 707 13.13 12.45 4.01
N ASP A 708 12.47 12.38 2.86
CA ASP A 708 13.07 12.71 1.57
C ASP A 708 13.39 14.21 1.46
N ARG A 709 12.54 15.07 2.00
CA ARG A 709 12.81 16.53 2.11
C ARG A 709 14.11 16.81 2.88
N SER A 710 14.37 16.06 3.96
CA SER A 710 15.61 16.20 4.75
C SER A 710 16.84 15.73 3.96
N ALA A 711 16.73 14.63 3.21
CA ALA A 711 17.80 14.16 2.33
C ALA A 711 18.09 15.14 1.18
N MET A 712 17.06 15.81 0.63
CA MET A 712 17.24 16.86 -0.39
C MET A 712 18.04 18.05 0.15
N HIS A 713 17.80 18.48 1.39
CA HIS A 713 18.56 19.55 2.02
C HIS A 713 20.05 19.23 2.09
N GLU A 714 20.39 18.02 2.51
CA GLU A 714 21.79 17.57 2.57
C GLU A 714 22.40 17.49 1.17
N ALA A 715 21.70 16.87 0.22
CA ALA A 715 22.19 16.68 -1.14
C ALA A 715 22.46 17.98 -1.89
N MET A 716 21.52 18.94 -1.82
CA MET A 716 21.63 20.22 -2.52
C MET A 716 22.66 21.18 -1.88
N GLU A 717 22.95 20.98 -0.59
CA GLU A 717 23.89 21.83 0.15
C GLU A 717 25.31 21.28 0.14
N GLN A 718 25.46 19.99 0.44
CA GLN A 718 26.76 19.35 0.67
C GLN A 718 27.20 18.48 -0.52
N GLY A 719 26.32 18.25 -1.51
CA GLY A 719 26.59 17.30 -2.61
C GLY A 719 26.70 15.85 -2.12
N MET A 720 26.17 15.57 -0.93
CA MET A 720 26.28 14.28 -0.24
C MET A 720 24.96 13.96 0.46
N ILE A 721 24.68 12.67 0.64
CA ILE A 721 23.59 12.19 1.49
C ILE A 721 24.15 11.22 2.51
N SER A 722 23.90 11.51 3.78
CA SER A 722 24.19 10.62 4.89
C SER A 722 23.03 9.67 5.11
N VAL A 723 23.32 8.37 5.11
CA VAL A 723 22.32 7.34 5.39
C VAL A 723 22.77 6.55 6.60
N ALA A 724 21.95 6.62 7.65
CA ALA A 724 22.04 5.78 8.83
C ALA A 724 20.81 4.85 8.86
N LYS A 725 20.88 3.72 8.15
CA LYS A 725 19.79 2.74 8.09
C LYS A 725 20.36 1.32 8.26
N ALA A 726 19.62 0.48 8.99
CA ALA A 726 19.97 -0.93 9.21
C ALA A 726 21.41 -1.19 9.76
N GLY A 727 21.95 -0.26 10.56
CA GLY A 727 23.31 -0.37 11.14
C GLY A 727 24.44 0.06 10.21
N ILE A 728 24.14 0.50 8.98
CA ILE A 728 25.10 1.08 8.04
C ILE A 728 25.03 2.60 8.19
N VAL A 729 26.14 3.22 8.55
CA VAL A 729 26.33 4.67 8.57
C VAL A 729 27.31 5.01 7.46
N THR A 730 26.80 5.44 6.31
CA THR A 730 27.62 5.78 5.14
C THR A 730 27.17 7.11 4.54
N ARG A 731 28.10 7.80 3.86
CA ARG A 731 27.82 9.00 3.09
C ARG A 731 27.97 8.69 1.62
N PHE A 732 26.95 8.98 0.84
CA PHE A 732 26.97 8.82 -0.61
C PHE A 732 27.18 10.16 -1.28
N LYS A 733 27.98 10.18 -2.33
CA LYS A 733 28.15 11.36 -3.16
C LYS A 733 26.96 11.52 -4.09
N THR A 734 26.40 12.72 -4.12
CA THR A 734 25.22 13.10 -4.90
C THR A 734 25.48 14.41 -5.61
N ASP A 735 26.54 14.45 -6.41
CA ASP A 735 26.87 15.60 -7.27
C ASP A 735 25.92 15.60 -8.48
N THR A 736 24.62 15.81 -8.25
CA THR A 736 23.59 15.75 -9.28
C THR A 736 23.00 17.10 -9.59
N THR A 737 22.57 17.27 -10.82
CA THR A 737 21.71 18.37 -11.24
C THR A 737 20.26 17.99 -10.96
N ILE A 738 19.43 18.91 -10.50
CA ILE A 738 18.01 18.63 -10.17
C ILE A 738 17.10 19.41 -11.12
N LEU A 739 16.21 18.70 -11.80
CA LEU A 739 15.06 19.24 -12.50
C LEU A 739 13.79 18.77 -11.79
N ALA A 740 13.10 19.68 -11.13
CA ALA A 740 11.92 19.36 -10.33
C ALA A 740 10.66 20.01 -10.90
N ALA A 741 9.51 19.36 -10.75
CA ALA A 741 8.21 19.95 -11.00
C ALA A 741 7.29 19.82 -9.79
N ALA A 742 6.59 20.90 -9.44
CA ALA A 742 5.64 20.94 -8.34
C ALA A 742 4.29 21.55 -8.75
N ASN A 743 3.26 21.26 -7.97
CA ASN A 743 1.94 21.88 -8.09
C ASN A 743 1.67 22.84 -6.92
N PRO A 744 0.80 23.85 -7.10
CA PRO A 744 0.33 24.70 -6.00
C PRO A 744 -0.56 23.91 -5.03
N LYS A 745 -0.57 24.32 -3.75
CA LYS A 745 -1.32 23.71 -2.65
C LYS A 745 -2.81 23.48 -2.93
N PHE A 746 -3.43 24.40 -3.66
CA PHE A 746 -4.87 24.38 -3.96
C PHE A 746 -5.17 24.08 -5.42
N ALA A 747 -4.26 23.37 -6.10
CA ALA A 747 -4.32 22.98 -7.51
C ALA A 747 -4.34 24.12 -8.54
N ARG A 748 -4.73 25.36 -8.19
CA ARG A 748 -4.57 26.52 -9.06
C ARG A 748 -3.93 27.68 -8.32
N PHE A 749 -3.16 28.50 -9.04
CA PHE A 749 -2.64 29.75 -8.51
C PHE A 749 -3.72 30.83 -8.36
N ASP A 750 -3.71 31.47 -7.20
CA ASP A 750 -4.43 32.69 -6.90
C ASP A 750 -3.54 33.90 -7.20
N GLN A 751 -3.92 34.70 -8.19
CA GLN A 751 -3.20 35.89 -8.64
C GLN A 751 -3.22 37.03 -7.62
N TYR A 752 -4.04 36.97 -6.57
CA TYR A 752 -4.11 38.00 -5.53
C TYR A 752 -3.27 37.67 -4.30
N LYS A 753 -2.80 36.43 -4.14
CA LYS A 753 -1.97 35.99 -3.01
C LYS A 753 -0.51 35.82 -3.36
N ASN A 754 0.39 35.90 -2.37
CA ASN A 754 1.81 35.68 -2.63
C ASN A 754 2.05 34.25 -3.14
N PHE A 755 2.91 34.10 -4.15
CA PHE A 755 3.13 32.81 -4.81
C PHE A 755 3.85 31.82 -3.90
N LEU A 756 4.79 32.27 -3.09
CA LEU A 756 5.55 31.39 -2.19
C LEU A 756 4.68 30.75 -1.10
N GLU A 757 3.63 31.44 -0.65
CA GLU A 757 2.67 30.88 0.31
C GLU A 757 1.84 29.75 -0.29
N GLN A 758 1.65 29.76 -1.61
CA GLN A 758 0.84 28.82 -2.36
C GLN A 758 1.60 27.54 -2.73
N ILE A 759 2.91 27.47 -2.49
CA ILE A 759 3.75 26.31 -2.78
C ILE A 759 3.98 25.53 -1.48
N ASP A 760 3.84 24.21 -1.51
CA ASP A 760 4.10 23.34 -0.34
C ASP A 760 5.58 22.98 -0.19
N LEU A 761 6.46 23.97 -0.25
CA LEU A 761 7.90 23.79 -0.11
C LEU A 761 8.46 24.81 0.89
N PRO A 762 9.37 24.40 1.79
CA PRO A 762 10.01 25.33 2.70
C PRO A 762 10.90 26.33 1.91
N PRO A 763 10.95 27.62 2.29
CA PRO A 763 11.80 28.64 1.65
C PRO A 763 13.27 28.24 1.56
N THR A 764 13.74 27.45 2.54
CA THR A 764 15.08 26.87 2.57
C THR A 764 15.37 25.92 1.40
N LEU A 765 14.39 25.19 0.84
CA LEU A 765 14.60 24.40 -0.39
C LEU A 765 14.50 25.26 -1.64
N ILE A 766 13.53 26.17 -1.69
CA ILE A 766 13.28 27.01 -2.88
C ILE A 766 14.51 27.86 -3.20
N SER A 767 15.10 28.49 -2.19
CA SER A 767 16.33 29.29 -2.32
C SER A 767 17.55 28.50 -2.81
N ARG A 768 17.48 27.16 -2.88
CA ARG A 768 18.58 26.32 -3.36
C ARG A 768 18.60 26.09 -4.86
N PHE A 769 17.49 26.36 -5.54
CA PHE A 769 17.36 26.35 -6.99
C PHE A 769 18.01 27.60 -7.59
N ASP A 770 18.64 27.44 -8.75
CA ASP A 770 19.28 28.55 -9.47
C ASP A 770 18.29 29.25 -10.39
N LEU A 771 17.36 28.49 -10.98
CA LEU A 771 16.25 28.98 -11.79
C LEU A 771 14.93 28.40 -11.32
N PHE A 772 13.89 29.23 -11.37
CA PHE A 772 12.54 28.85 -11.02
C PHE A 772 11.57 29.47 -12.01
N PHE A 773 10.64 28.68 -12.54
CA PHE A 773 9.66 29.18 -13.51
C PHE A 773 8.24 28.85 -13.07
N MET A 774 7.38 29.87 -13.09
CA MET A 774 5.95 29.71 -12.90
C MET A 774 5.29 29.46 -14.25
N ILE A 775 4.45 28.44 -14.34
CA ILE A 775 3.69 28.12 -15.54
C ILE A 775 2.21 28.23 -15.22
N PHE A 776 1.60 29.31 -15.71
CA PHE A 776 0.20 29.62 -15.50
C PHE A 776 -0.65 29.14 -16.67
N ASP A 777 -1.86 28.67 -16.35
CA ASP A 777 -2.94 28.54 -17.32
C ASP A 777 -3.65 29.90 -17.47
N VAL A 778 -3.17 30.74 -18.40
CA VAL A 778 -3.77 32.05 -18.68
C VAL A 778 -4.72 31.91 -19.86
N LEU A 779 -5.98 32.28 -19.64
CA LEU A 779 -7.00 32.35 -20.70
C LEU A 779 -6.65 33.49 -21.68
N ASP A 780 -5.96 33.15 -22.76
CA ASP A 780 -5.57 34.07 -23.83
C ASP A 780 -5.93 33.43 -25.16
N ARG A 781 -6.94 33.99 -25.82
CA ARG A 781 -7.48 33.47 -27.08
C ARG A 781 -6.40 33.23 -28.14
N LYS A 782 -5.41 34.12 -28.27
CA LYS A 782 -4.37 33.95 -29.30
C LYS A 782 -3.46 32.78 -28.95
N LYS A 783 -3.04 32.68 -27.69
CA LYS A 783 -2.22 31.55 -27.22
C LYS A 783 -2.98 30.23 -27.28
N ASP A 784 -4.26 30.23 -26.92
CA ASP A 784 -5.11 29.04 -26.98
C ASP A 784 -5.32 28.55 -28.41
N GLU A 785 -5.49 29.47 -29.37
CA GLU A 785 -5.54 29.16 -30.82
C GLU A 785 -4.22 28.53 -31.29
N GLU A 786 -3.07 29.05 -30.86
CA GLU A 786 -1.75 28.50 -31.20
C GLU A 786 -1.48 27.13 -30.56
N ILE A 787 -1.77 26.98 -29.26
CA ILE A 787 -1.60 25.73 -28.50
C ILE A 787 -2.51 24.64 -29.08
N SER A 788 -3.81 24.93 -29.26
CA SER A 788 -4.75 23.98 -29.84
C SER A 788 -4.36 23.61 -31.27
N GLY A 789 -3.93 24.58 -32.09
CA GLY A 789 -3.42 24.33 -33.43
C GLY A 789 -2.23 23.37 -33.45
N HIS A 790 -1.29 23.53 -32.52
CA HIS A 790 -0.14 22.63 -32.38
C HIS A 790 -0.52 21.23 -31.92
N ILE A 791 -1.41 21.11 -30.93
CA ILE A 791 -1.91 19.82 -30.42
C ILE A 791 -2.64 19.05 -31.54
N LEU A 792 -3.54 19.71 -32.26
CA LEU A 792 -4.31 19.10 -33.34
C LEU A 792 -3.41 18.64 -34.49
N ARG A 793 -2.40 19.43 -34.89
CA ARG A 793 -1.40 19.01 -35.89
C ARG A 793 -0.61 17.79 -35.42
N THR A 794 -0.22 17.75 -34.15
CA THR A 794 0.49 16.61 -33.56
C THR A 794 -0.35 15.34 -33.60
N HIS A 795 -1.64 15.42 -33.24
CA HIS A 795 -2.60 14.31 -33.33
C HIS A 795 -2.84 13.87 -34.77
N GLN A 796 -3.05 14.82 -35.69
CA GLN A 796 -3.26 14.55 -37.11
C GLN A 796 -2.08 13.78 -37.72
N ALA A 797 -0.84 14.16 -37.37
CA ALA A 797 0.35 13.43 -37.80
C ALA A 797 0.39 12.01 -37.21
N GLY A 798 0.09 11.85 -35.92
CA GLY A 798 -0.04 10.56 -35.23
C GLY A 798 -1.04 9.61 -35.89
N GLU A 799 -2.26 10.08 -36.12
CA GLU A 799 -3.35 9.33 -36.74
C GLU A 799 -3.03 8.94 -38.17
N SER A 800 -2.48 9.87 -38.96
CA SER A 800 -2.06 9.62 -40.35
C SER A 800 -0.98 8.54 -40.43
N MET A 801 -0.02 8.54 -39.48
CA MET A 801 1.00 7.49 -39.38
C MET A 801 0.41 6.13 -39.01
N LEU A 802 -0.52 6.09 -38.06
CA LEU A 802 -1.20 4.85 -37.62
C LEU A 802 -2.04 4.25 -38.75
N GLN A 803 -2.80 5.09 -39.45
CA GLN A 803 -3.60 4.69 -40.61
C GLN A 803 -2.70 4.15 -41.73
N TYR A 804 -1.57 4.79 -42.00
CA TYR A 804 -0.61 4.34 -43.00
C TYR A 804 0.00 2.97 -42.63
N ARG A 805 0.44 2.77 -41.38
CA ARG A 805 1.00 1.48 -40.91
C ARG A 805 0.00 0.33 -40.97
N LEU A 806 -1.27 0.59 -40.62
CA LEU A 806 -2.29 -0.46 -40.51
C LEU A 806 -2.98 -0.78 -41.84
N LYS A 807 -3.21 0.21 -42.70
CA LYS A 807 -4.05 0.04 -43.90
C LYS A 807 -3.28 0.15 -45.22
N GLY A 808 -2.05 0.69 -45.22
CA GLY A 808 -1.29 1.00 -46.43
C GLY A 808 -1.97 2.08 -47.29
N GLY A 809 -1.25 3.12 -47.71
CA GLY A 809 -1.87 4.23 -48.45
C GLY A 809 -0.91 5.02 -49.36
N LYS A 810 -1.45 5.72 -50.36
CA LYS A 810 -0.68 6.54 -51.34
C LYS A 810 -0.23 7.92 -50.83
N LYS A 811 -0.60 8.34 -49.61
CA LYS A 811 -0.34 9.68 -49.05
C LYS A 811 1.01 9.82 -48.31
N ARG A 812 2.10 9.29 -48.88
CA ARG A 812 3.42 9.33 -48.22
C ARG A 812 3.99 10.75 -48.07
N LYS A 813 3.80 11.61 -49.09
CA LYS A 813 4.34 12.99 -49.09
C LYS A 813 3.71 13.91 -48.04
N GLU A 814 2.39 13.87 -47.89
CA GLU A 814 1.66 14.65 -46.87
C GLU A 814 2.09 14.23 -45.44
N ILE A 815 2.32 12.93 -45.23
CA ILE A 815 2.79 12.41 -43.94
C ILE A 815 4.24 12.84 -43.69
N GLU A 816 5.13 12.78 -44.69
CA GLU A 816 6.52 13.21 -44.58
C GLU A 816 6.66 14.72 -44.30
N GLU A 817 5.78 15.56 -44.86
CA GLU A 817 5.75 17.00 -44.57
C GLU A 817 5.29 17.30 -43.13
N LEU A 818 4.23 16.62 -42.67
CA LEU A 818 3.75 16.72 -41.28
C LEU A 818 4.81 16.22 -40.29
N GLU A 819 5.47 15.10 -40.59
CA GLU A 819 6.56 14.54 -39.78
C GLU A 819 7.73 15.50 -39.68
N LYS A 820 8.17 16.11 -40.80
CA LYS A 820 9.23 17.13 -40.79
C LYS A 820 8.86 18.36 -39.96
N SER A 821 7.59 18.76 -39.95
CA SER A 821 7.13 19.93 -39.19
C SER A 821 7.10 19.71 -37.67
N LEU A 822 7.03 18.45 -37.22
CA LEU A 822 6.96 18.05 -35.80
C LEU A 822 8.25 17.41 -35.28
N ALA A 823 9.17 17.05 -36.18
CA ALA A 823 10.46 16.51 -35.82
C ALA A 823 11.28 17.54 -35.02
N PRO A 824 12.06 17.11 -34.01
CA PRO A 824 12.93 18.01 -33.28
C PRO A 824 13.99 18.60 -34.24
N ALA A 825 14.33 19.87 -34.04
CA ALA A 825 15.32 20.56 -34.87
C ALA A 825 16.70 19.89 -34.83
N ILE A 826 17.05 19.31 -33.68
CA ILE A 826 18.23 18.46 -33.46
C ILE A 826 17.73 17.11 -32.96
N LYS A 827 18.14 16.03 -33.63
CA LYS A 827 17.80 14.67 -33.21
C LYS A 827 18.33 14.39 -31.80
N ALA A 828 17.56 13.64 -31.01
CA ALA A 828 17.88 13.36 -29.61
C ALA A 828 19.27 12.72 -29.43
N GLU A 829 19.66 11.79 -30.32
CA GLU A 829 20.99 11.17 -30.28
C GLU A 829 22.11 12.20 -30.45
N VAL A 830 22.03 13.02 -31.51
CA VAL A 830 23.02 14.08 -31.77
C VAL A 830 23.08 15.07 -30.61
N LEU A 831 21.93 15.44 -30.05
CA LEU A 831 21.85 16.34 -28.90
C LEU A 831 22.50 15.73 -27.64
N LYS A 832 22.27 14.43 -27.37
CA LYS A 832 22.91 13.69 -26.27
C LYS A 832 24.44 13.66 -26.43
N LYS A 833 24.92 13.36 -27.65
CA LYS A 833 26.36 13.40 -27.98
C LYS A 833 26.94 14.81 -27.81
N TYR A 834 26.19 15.82 -28.24
CA TYR A 834 26.60 17.22 -28.13
C TYR A 834 26.77 17.65 -26.67
N ILE A 835 25.78 17.37 -25.81
CA ILE A 835 25.84 17.67 -24.38
C ILE A 835 27.04 16.96 -23.72
N SER A 836 27.26 15.68 -24.05
CA SER A 836 28.38 14.90 -23.52
C SER A 836 29.73 15.50 -23.94
N TYR A 837 29.89 15.80 -25.23
CA TYR A 837 31.11 16.40 -25.79
C TYR A 837 31.46 17.74 -25.12
N ALA A 838 30.48 18.64 -25.03
CA ALA A 838 30.68 19.96 -24.45
C ALA A 838 31.07 19.89 -22.97
N ARG A 839 30.46 18.98 -22.19
CA ARG A 839 30.76 18.80 -20.76
C ARG A 839 32.17 18.23 -20.49
N GLN A 840 32.68 17.40 -21.40
CA GLN A 840 33.97 16.73 -21.25
C GLN A 840 35.15 17.56 -21.77
N ASN A 841 34.94 18.39 -22.80
CA ASN A 841 36.04 19.06 -23.51
C ASN A 841 36.16 20.57 -23.27
N ILE A 842 35.08 21.24 -22.81
CA ILE A 842 35.02 22.71 -22.78
C ILE A 842 34.94 23.22 -21.34
N PHE A 843 35.91 24.07 -20.98
CA PHE A 843 36.12 24.59 -19.62
C PHE A 843 36.27 26.11 -19.65
N PRO A 844 35.17 26.85 -19.87
CA PRO A 844 35.24 28.27 -20.17
C PRO A 844 35.72 29.11 -18.99
N VAL A 845 36.50 30.14 -19.32
CA VAL A 845 37.05 31.12 -18.35
C VAL A 845 36.40 32.49 -18.55
N LEU A 846 36.11 33.17 -17.45
CA LEU A 846 35.57 34.54 -17.47
C LEU A 846 36.55 35.51 -18.11
N THR A 847 36.08 36.27 -19.12
CA THR A 847 36.80 37.42 -19.66
C THR A 847 36.66 38.63 -18.73
N LYS A 848 37.58 39.60 -18.85
CA LYS A 848 37.52 40.84 -18.05
C LYS A 848 36.20 41.59 -18.26
N GLU A 849 35.72 41.61 -19.50
CA GLU A 849 34.44 42.23 -19.87
C GLU A 849 33.26 41.50 -19.22
N ALA A 850 33.22 40.16 -19.28
CA ALA A 850 32.18 39.38 -18.61
C ALA A 850 32.17 39.57 -17.08
N ILE A 851 33.35 39.66 -16.45
CA ILE A 851 33.46 39.97 -15.00
C ILE A 851 32.83 41.32 -14.69
N GLN A 852 33.14 42.34 -15.50
CA GLN A 852 32.61 43.68 -15.34
C GLN A 852 31.08 43.68 -15.49
N THR A 853 30.54 43.06 -16.54
CA THR A 853 29.09 42.98 -16.78
C THR A 853 28.34 42.29 -15.64
N ILE A 854 28.85 41.16 -15.15
CA ILE A 854 28.24 40.43 -14.02
C ILE A 854 28.33 41.27 -12.73
N SER A 855 29.48 41.90 -12.47
CA SER A 855 29.70 42.74 -11.29
C SER A 855 28.75 43.94 -11.29
N ASP A 856 28.66 44.65 -12.43
CA ASP A 856 27.81 45.84 -12.58
C ASP A 856 26.34 45.47 -12.41
N TYR A 857 25.88 44.36 -13.01
CA TYR A 857 24.52 43.87 -12.81
C TYR A 857 24.22 43.57 -11.33
N TYR A 858 25.12 42.87 -10.64
CA TYR A 858 24.95 42.50 -9.24
C TYR A 858 24.94 43.71 -8.29
N VAL A 859 25.85 44.66 -8.50
CA VAL A 859 25.93 45.90 -7.70
C VAL A 859 24.68 46.74 -7.94
N ASN A 860 24.28 46.94 -9.20
CA ASN A 860 23.06 47.68 -9.54
C ASN A 860 21.82 47.06 -8.91
N LEU A 861 21.72 45.73 -8.92
CA LEU A 861 20.62 45.02 -8.28
C LEU A 861 20.59 45.31 -6.78
N ARG A 862 21.74 45.25 -6.08
CA ARG A 862 21.84 45.60 -4.64
C ARG A 862 21.54 47.05 -4.32
N GLU A 863 21.99 47.98 -5.16
CA GLU A 863 21.69 49.41 -4.98
C GLU A 863 20.21 49.70 -5.11
N GLN A 864 19.52 49.06 -6.05
CA GLN A 864 18.08 49.18 -6.22
C GLN A 864 17.33 48.71 -4.98
N GLY A 865 17.70 47.56 -4.41
CA GLY A 865 17.12 47.09 -3.15
C GLY A 865 17.37 48.05 -2.00
N LYS A 866 18.60 48.56 -1.85
CA LYS A 866 18.93 49.54 -0.81
C LYS A 866 18.12 50.84 -0.94
N LYS A 867 17.89 51.33 -2.16
CA LYS A 867 17.04 52.51 -2.42
C LYS A 867 15.58 52.26 -2.12
N GLN A 868 15.10 51.03 -2.33
CA GLN A 868 13.71 50.61 -2.12
C GLN A 868 13.46 50.06 -0.71
N GLY A 869 14.49 49.98 0.14
CA GLY A 869 14.41 49.40 1.47
C GLY A 869 14.15 47.88 1.47
N THR A 870 14.44 47.18 0.37
CA THR A 870 14.28 45.73 0.20
C THR A 870 15.63 45.04 0.03
N TYR A 871 15.70 43.74 0.32
CA TYR A 871 16.86 42.94 -0.03
C TYR A 871 16.68 42.41 -1.46
N SER A 872 17.53 42.84 -2.38
CA SER A 872 17.32 42.59 -3.82
C SER A 872 18.28 41.62 -4.48
N ALA A 873 19.37 41.21 -3.82
CA ALA A 873 20.34 40.23 -4.38
C ALA A 873 21.10 39.41 -3.31
N THR A 874 21.18 38.10 -3.49
CA THR A 874 22.05 37.21 -2.68
C THR A 874 23.32 36.82 -3.43
N HIS A 875 24.40 36.51 -2.70
CA HIS A 875 25.65 36.01 -3.30
C HIS A 875 25.43 34.69 -4.09
N ARG A 876 24.40 33.91 -3.74
CA ARG A 876 24.04 32.66 -4.43
C ARG A 876 23.59 32.91 -5.88
N GLN A 877 22.92 34.03 -6.14
CA GLN A 877 22.49 34.41 -7.49
C GLN A 877 23.67 34.82 -8.37
N LEU A 878 24.68 35.48 -7.78
CA LEU A 878 25.93 35.79 -8.46
C LEU A 878 26.64 34.51 -8.94
N GLU A 879 26.72 33.50 -8.07
CA GLU A 879 27.27 32.19 -8.47
C GLU A 879 26.41 31.49 -9.53
N GLY A 880 25.08 31.61 -9.43
CA GLY A 880 24.14 31.10 -10.43
C GLY A 880 24.36 31.72 -11.82
N LEU A 881 24.57 33.04 -11.88
CA LEU A 881 24.90 33.76 -13.12
C LEU A 881 26.17 33.20 -13.76
N VAL A 882 27.23 33.04 -12.97
CA VAL A 882 28.50 32.49 -13.48
C VAL A 882 28.28 31.09 -14.06
N ARG A 883 27.55 30.20 -13.37
CA ARG A 883 27.26 28.85 -13.88
C ARG A 883 26.42 28.86 -15.16
N LEU A 884 25.44 29.75 -15.27
CA LEU A 884 24.63 29.92 -16.48
C LEU A 884 25.46 30.45 -17.65
N SER A 885 26.34 31.42 -17.42
CA SER A 885 27.24 31.96 -18.43
C SER A 885 28.27 30.93 -18.90
N GLU A 886 28.79 30.09 -17.99
CA GLU A 886 29.63 28.94 -18.34
C GLU A 886 28.88 27.93 -19.21
N ALA A 887 27.63 27.60 -18.85
CA ALA A 887 26.80 26.70 -19.65
C ALA A 887 26.51 27.26 -21.05
N SER A 888 26.27 28.57 -21.14
CA SER A 888 26.11 29.28 -22.42
C SER A 888 27.36 29.20 -23.28
N ALA A 889 28.55 29.47 -22.72
CA ALA A 889 29.81 29.32 -23.43
C ALA A 889 30.07 27.87 -23.90
N ARG A 890 29.71 26.87 -23.08
CA ARG A 890 29.77 25.44 -23.47
C ARG A 890 28.85 25.10 -24.65
N ILE A 891 27.67 25.70 -24.74
CA ILE A 891 26.77 25.56 -25.90
C ILE A 891 27.39 26.12 -27.19
N ARG A 892 28.37 27.02 -27.10
CA ARG A 892 29.12 27.52 -28.28
C ARG A 892 30.44 26.76 -28.50
N LEU A 893 30.78 25.83 -27.61
CA LEU A 893 32.10 25.20 -27.52
C LEU A 893 33.24 26.22 -27.39
N SER A 894 32.99 27.31 -26.64
CA SER A 894 33.98 28.36 -26.37
C SER A 894 34.69 28.11 -25.05
N ASP A 895 36.01 28.29 -25.01
CA ASP A 895 36.83 28.29 -23.79
C ASP A 895 36.84 29.64 -23.06
N THR A 896 36.11 30.63 -23.56
CA THR A 896 35.94 31.95 -22.95
C THR A 896 34.48 32.33 -22.84
N ILE A 897 34.13 32.98 -21.72
CA ILE A 897 32.79 33.54 -21.48
C ILE A 897 32.77 34.97 -22.02
N GLU A 898 31.93 35.21 -23.00
CA GLU A 898 31.75 36.51 -23.64
C GLU A 898 30.58 37.28 -23.02
N THR A 899 30.50 38.58 -23.31
CA THR A 899 29.42 39.45 -22.81
C THR A 899 28.03 38.94 -23.21
N GLU A 900 27.89 38.39 -24.42
CA GLU A 900 26.62 37.79 -24.88
C GLU A 900 26.15 36.61 -24.02
N ASP A 901 27.08 35.81 -23.48
CA ASP A 901 26.76 34.70 -22.58
C ASP A 901 26.29 35.21 -21.22
N THR A 902 26.88 36.32 -20.75
CA THR A 902 26.45 36.99 -19.52
C THR A 902 25.09 37.64 -19.67
N ASP A 903 24.81 38.30 -20.79
CA ASP A 903 23.52 38.94 -21.05
C ASP A 903 22.39 37.92 -21.14
N ARG A 904 22.65 36.75 -21.74
CA ARG A 904 21.70 35.63 -21.77
C ARG A 904 21.42 35.10 -20.37
N ALA A 905 22.46 34.87 -19.57
CA ALA A 905 22.31 34.41 -18.19
C ALA A 905 21.52 35.42 -17.33
N ILE A 906 21.82 36.72 -17.47
CA ILE A 906 21.11 37.81 -16.79
C ILE A 906 19.64 37.84 -17.20
N ARG A 907 19.33 37.70 -18.50
CA ARG A 907 17.95 37.64 -19.00
C ARG A 907 17.18 36.50 -18.36
N LEU A 908 17.73 35.28 -18.37
CA LEU A 908 17.06 34.09 -17.82
C LEU A 908 16.86 34.20 -16.31
N LEU A 909 17.89 34.64 -15.57
CA LEU A 909 17.79 34.82 -14.12
C LEU A 909 16.76 35.90 -13.78
N ARG A 910 16.79 37.05 -14.46
CA ARG A 910 15.84 38.14 -14.23
C ARG A 910 14.41 37.67 -14.45
N THR A 911 14.12 36.97 -15.54
CA THR A 911 12.78 36.43 -15.81
C THR A 911 12.35 35.45 -14.71
N SER A 912 13.25 34.57 -14.25
CA SER A 912 12.95 33.62 -13.18
C SER A 912 12.62 34.28 -11.83
N LEU A 913 13.22 35.44 -11.55
CA LEU A 913 13.03 36.15 -10.28
C LEU A 913 11.81 37.08 -10.32
N GLN A 914 11.56 37.75 -11.44
CA GLN A 914 10.46 38.73 -11.56
C GLN A 914 9.09 38.16 -11.16
N GLU A 915 8.82 36.89 -11.47
CA GLU A 915 7.54 36.26 -11.15
C GLU A 915 7.41 35.86 -9.67
N LEU A 916 8.51 35.72 -8.95
CA LEU A 916 8.56 35.16 -7.59
C LEU A 916 8.70 36.20 -6.48
N VAL A 917 9.63 37.15 -6.66
CA VAL A 917 10.06 38.08 -5.59
C VAL A 917 9.44 39.46 -5.73
N THR A 918 8.55 39.67 -6.68
CA THR A 918 7.84 40.96 -6.77
C THR A 918 6.83 41.04 -5.63
N ASP A 919 7.07 41.95 -4.68
CA ASP A 919 6.13 42.26 -3.62
C ASP A 919 4.88 42.91 -4.24
N LYS A 920 3.72 42.35 -3.94
CA LYS A 920 2.44 42.84 -4.47
C LYS A 920 2.04 44.19 -3.89
N GLU A 921 2.56 44.56 -2.73
CA GLU A 921 2.25 45.83 -2.07
C GLU A 921 3.06 46.98 -2.64
N THR A 922 4.36 46.74 -2.89
CA THR A 922 5.30 47.78 -3.34
C THR A 922 5.58 47.73 -4.83
N GLY A 923 5.29 46.60 -5.50
CA GLY A 923 5.65 46.37 -6.90
C GLY A 923 7.15 46.22 -7.14
N HIS A 924 7.94 46.10 -6.07
CA HIS A 924 9.39 46.02 -6.11
C HIS A 924 9.90 44.59 -5.87
N LEU A 925 11.12 44.31 -6.32
CA LEU A 925 11.76 43.02 -6.08
C LEU A 925 12.25 42.96 -4.63
N ASP A 926 11.75 41.97 -3.89
CA ASP A 926 12.14 41.67 -2.51
C ASP A 926 12.47 40.19 -2.34
N ILE A 927 13.77 39.89 -2.30
CA ILE A 927 14.29 38.53 -2.14
C ILE A 927 14.05 37.98 -0.74
N ASP A 928 13.78 38.81 0.26
CA ASP A 928 13.48 38.29 1.61
C ASP A 928 12.24 37.38 1.62
N LEU A 929 11.38 37.53 0.61
CA LEU A 929 10.30 36.59 0.33
C LEU A 929 10.82 35.15 0.12
N LEU A 930 11.92 34.95 -0.62
CA LEU A 930 12.50 33.63 -0.90
C LEU A 930 13.21 32.99 0.31
N THR A 931 13.76 33.80 1.21
CA THR A 931 14.51 33.31 2.39
C THR A 931 13.63 33.16 3.61
N THR A 932 12.76 34.13 3.88
CA THR A 932 11.95 34.19 5.10
C THR A 932 10.47 33.86 4.87
N GLY A 933 10.01 33.87 3.62
CA GLY A 933 8.59 33.73 3.27
C GLY A 933 7.75 34.98 3.58
N GLN A 934 8.38 36.09 3.99
CA GLN A 934 7.72 37.34 4.38
C GLN A 934 8.40 38.51 3.66
N SER A 935 7.62 39.52 3.27
CA SER A 935 8.22 40.74 2.68
C SER A 935 8.83 41.62 3.78
N THR A 936 9.75 42.48 3.38
CA THR A 936 10.37 43.47 4.26
C THR A 936 9.32 44.44 4.83
N SER A 937 8.31 44.80 4.01
CA SER A 937 7.13 45.57 4.45
C SER A 937 6.39 44.88 5.59
N GLN A 938 6.03 43.60 5.41
CA GLN A 938 5.34 42.83 6.45
C GLN A 938 6.19 42.64 7.70
N THR A 939 7.50 42.41 7.54
CA THR A 939 8.44 42.26 8.67
C THR A 939 8.53 43.53 9.50
N ASN A 940 8.59 44.69 8.84
CA ASN A 940 8.59 45.99 9.52
C ASN A 940 7.26 46.23 10.24
N GLN A 941 6.12 45.94 9.62
CA GLN A 941 4.81 46.04 10.27
C GLN A 941 4.68 45.12 11.49
N ILE A 942 5.22 43.89 11.41
CA ILE A 942 5.29 42.97 12.54
C ILE A 942 6.11 43.56 13.69
N LYS A 943 7.29 44.12 13.41
CA LYS A 943 8.13 44.78 14.42
C LYS A 943 7.41 45.97 15.05
N THR A 944 6.71 46.77 14.25
CA THR A 944 5.91 47.89 14.72
C THR A 944 4.79 47.43 15.66
N ILE A 945 4.03 46.42 15.27
CA ILE A 945 2.94 45.86 16.10
C ILE A 945 3.50 45.28 17.40
N LEU A 946 4.61 44.53 17.35
CA LEU A 946 5.26 44.00 18.54
C LEU A 946 5.74 45.12 19.48
N GLY A 947 6.33 46.19 18.93
CA GLY A 947 6.75 47.36 19.69
C GLY A 947 5.58 48.06 20.38
N ILE A 948 4.46 48.27 19.67
CA ILE A 948 3.22 48.84 20.22
C ILE A 948 2.65 47.95 21.33
N VAL A 949 2.60 46.64 21.12
CA VAL A 949 2.08 45.71 22.12
C VAL A 949 3.00 45.67 23.36
N GLN A 950 4.31 45.76 23.18
CA GLN A 950 5.27 45.83 24.28
C GLN A 950 5.14 47.14 25.08
N SER A 951 5.02 48.30 24.43
CA SER A 951 4.84 49.58 25.11
C SER A 951 3.50 49.62 25.87
N LEU A 952 2.41 49.21 25.22
CA LEU A 952 1.10 49.14 25.87
C LEU A 952 1.07 48.14 27.03
N SER A 953 1.87 47.06 26.96
CA SER A 953 1.96 46.08 28.05
C SER A 953 2.78 46.57 29.25
N GLN A 954 3.58 47.64 29.09
CA GLN A 954 4.28 48.30 30.20
C GLN A 954 3.39 49.35 30.88
N GLU A 955 2.51 50.01 30.12
CA GLU A 955 1.60 51.06 30.62
C GLU A 955 0.29 50.50 31.18
N HIS A 956 -0.17 49.34 30.68
CA HIS A 956 -1.46 48.76 31.03
C HIS A 956 -1.37 47.27 31.41
N ASP A 957 -2.03 46.89 32.51
CA ASP A 957 -2.10 45.50 32.99
C ASP A 957 -2.77 44.53 31.99
N LYS A 958 -3.67 45.07 31.14
CA LYS A 958 -4.41 44.36 30.10
C LYS A 958 -4.41 45.18 28.80
N VAL A 959 -3.70 44.72 27.78
CA VAL A 959 -3.70 45.34 26.46
C VAL A 959 -4.87 44.79 25.65
N LEU A 960 -5.89 45.61 25.39
CA LEU A 960 -7.02 45.23 24.54
C LEU A 960 -6.63 45.28 23.06
N ILE A 961 -7.15 44.36 22.24
CA ILE A 961 -6.91 44.35 20.79
C ILE A 961 -7.34 45.67 20.14
N GLU A 962 -8.41 46.30 20.65
CA GLU A 962 -8.88 47.59 20.14
C GLU A 962 -7.87 48.71 20.34
N MET A 963 -7.15 48.73 21.47
CA MET A 963 -6.08 49.71 21.71
C MET A 963 -4.92 49.53 20.72
N VAL A 964 -4.60 48.28 20.37
CA VAL A 964 -3.59 47.99 19.36
C VAL A 964 -4.07 48.47 17.98
N PHE A 965 -5.35 48.27 17.63
CA PHE A 965 -5.90 48.77 16.38
C PHE A 965 -5.86 50.30 16.28
N ASP A 966 -6.13 51.01 17.38
CA ASP A 966 -6.10 52.47 17.37
C ASP A 966 -4.68 53.02 17.20
N GLU A 967 -3.69 52.41 17.85
CA GLU A 967 -2.28 52.78 17.70
C GLU A 967 -1.69 52.39 16.33
N THR A 968 -2.03 51.21 15.79
CA THR A 968 -1.54 50.82 14.47
C THR A 968 -2.16 51.65 13.36
N LYS A 969 -3.41 52.11 13.53
CA LYS A 969 -4.07 53.05 12.62
C LYS A 969 -3.37 54.41 12.58
N LYS A 970 -2.88 54.91 13.71
CA LYS A 970 -2.06 56.15 13.76
C LYS A 970 -0.75 56.02 12.98
N GLN A 971 -0.22 54.80 12.86
CA GLN A 971 0.97 54.49 12.07
C GLN A 971 0.68 54.05 10.63
N GLY A 972 -0.57 54.19 10.16
CA GLY A 972 -0.94 53.92 8.76
C GLY A 972 -1.14 52.44 8.43
N ILE A 973 -1.28 51.54 9.41
CA ILE A 973 -1.59 50.13 9.18
C ILE A 973 -3.11 49.93 9.30
N GLU A 974 -3.73 49.35 8.27
CA GLU A 974 -5.16 49.08 8.29
C GLU A 974 -5.58 48.08 9.37
N LYS A 975 -6.83 48.20 9.84
CA LYS A 975 -7.39 47.39 10.93
C LYS A 975 -7.42 45.90 10.58
N ASP A 976 -7.84 45.55 9.36
CA ASP A 976 -7.92 44.16 8.92
C ASP A 976 -6.54 43.51 8.81
N LYS A 977 -5.56 44.25 8.29
CA LYS A 977 -4.17 43.82 8.20
C LYS A 977 -3.52 43.65 9.57
N THR A 978 -3.78 44.58 10.49
CA THR A 978 -3.35 44.46 11.90
C THR A 978 -3.90 43.18 12.53
N ARG A 979 -5.17 42.84 12.26
CA ARG A 979 -5.83 41.66 12.81
C ARG A 979 -5.19 40.37 12.29
N GLU A 980 -4.88 40.34 11.01
CA GLU A 980 -4.20 39.22 10.36
C GLU A 980 -2.79 38.99 10.95
N LEU A 981 -1.99 40.05 11.08
CA LEU A 981 -0.64 39.98 11.63
C LEU A 981 -0.63 39.57 13.11
N ILE A 982 -1.57 40.07 13.92
CA ILE A 982 -1.76 39.63 15.31
C ILE A 982 -2.10 38.13 15.37
N ALA A 983 -3.00 37.65 14.51
CA ALA A 983 -3.34 36.23 14.46
C ALA A 983 -2.13 35.36 14.08
N LYS A 984 -1.27 35.86 13.16
CA LYS A 984 -0.01 35.21 12.78
C LYS A 984 0.97 35.14 13.96
N LEU A 985 1.17 36.26 14.67
CA LEU A 985 2.05 36.34 15.85
C LEU A 985 1.59 35.45 17.03
N LYS A 986 0.28 35.23 17.16
CA LYS A 986 -0.27 34.26 18.12
C LYS A 986 0.03 32.81 17.75
N ARG A 987 0.04 32.49 16.45
CA ARG A 987 0.38 31.14 15.97
C ARG A 987 1.88 30.84 16.10
N THR A 988 2.75 31.83 15.92
CA THR A 988 4.20 31.68 16.10
C THR A 988 4.64 31.70 17.56
N GLY A 989 3.72 32.03 18.48
CA GLY A 989 3.97 32.05 19.92
C GLY A 989 4.74 33.28 20.38
N ASP A 990 4.73 34.38 19.62
CA ASP A 990 5.32 35.66 20.01
C ASP A 990 4.32 36.52 20.80
N LEU A 991 3.02 36.32 20.55
CA LEU A 991 1.91 36.89 21.32
C LEU A 991 1.02 35.77 21.86
N TYR A 992 0.37 36.00 23.00
CA TYR A 992 -0.67 35.09 23.52
C TYR A 992 -1.88 35.87 24.03
N GLU A 993 -3.03 35.19 24.08
CA GLU A 993 -4.31 35.78 24.50
C GLU A 993 -4.77 35.15 25.82
N PRO A 994 -4.46 35.76 26.99
CA PRO A 994 -4.88 35.24 28.29
C PRO A 994 -6.40 35.29 28.53
N ALA A 995 -7.11 36.23 27.89
CA ALA A 995 -8.55 36.38 27.94
C ALA A 995 -9.05 36.94 26.60
N HIS A 996 -10.29 36.64 26.23
CA HIS A 996 -10.84 37.07 24.94
C HIS A 996 -10.71 38.59 24.75
N GLY A 997 -9.98 39.01 23.71
CA GLY A 997 -9.74 40.42 23.40
C GLY A 997 -8.55 41.06 24.14
N VAL A 998 -7.76 40.32 24.90
CA VAL A 998 -6.56 40.81 25.60
C VAL A 998 -5.31 40.13 25.06
N ILE A 999 -4.30 40.88 24.63
CA ILE A 999 -3.04 40.35 24.09
C ILE A 999 -1.90 40.65 25.06
N LYS A 1000 -0.96 39.70 25.21
CA LYS A 1000 0.32 39.96 25.87
C LYS A 1000 1.50 39.41 25.03
N PRO A 1001 2.67 40.07 25.08
CA PRO A 1001 3.89 39.51 24.50
C PRO A 1001 4.38 38.32 25.32
N VAL A 1002 4.93 37.31 24.65
CA VAL A 1002 5.59 36.19 25.31
C VAL A 1002 7.03 36.58 25.61
N HIS A 1003 7.40 36.66 26.90
CA HIS A 1003 8.81 36.82 27.29
C HIS A 1003 9.54 35.50 27.05
N LYS A 1004 10.33 35.45 25.98
CA LYS A 1004 11.33 34.39 25.77
C LYS A 1004 12.59 34.82 26.52
N GLU A 1005 12.91 34.17 27.64
CA GLU A 1005 14.28 34.21 28.18
C GLU A 1005 15.16 33.51 27.13
N TYR A 1006 16.04 34.27 26.48
CA TYR A 1006 17.05 33.76 25.55
C TYR A 1006 18.31 33.34 26.29
#